data_AF-A0A7G2FJC0-F1
#
_entry.id   AF-A0A7G2FJC0-F1
#
_cell.length_a   1.000
_cell.length_b   1.000
_cell.length_c   1.000
_cell.angle_alpha   90.00
_cell.angle_beta   90.00
_cell.angle_gamma   90.00
#
_symmetry.space_group_name_H-M   'P 1'
#
loop_
_entity.id
_entity.type
_entity.pdbx_description
1 polymer ?
#
loop_
_entity_poly.entity_id
_entity_poly.type
_entity_poly.pdbx_seq_one_letter_code
_entity_poly.pdbx_strand_id
1 'polypeptide(L)'
;MESSNFSSGVRTESSVKPRGALIVLEGLDRSGKSTQCAKLLSFLNGLGHPTELWRFPDRETSVGQMISAYLSNKSQLDDHTIHLLFSANRWEKRSLMEEKLKTGTTLIVDRYSYSGVAFSSAKGLDIEWCKAPEIGLLAPDSVLYLDISPERAAERGGYGDERYERVEFQKKVADFYQTLGDSSWKIINASDAMEEVEKKIQQVVLDQVKEFSVDGFRFENGSGSCCKPRNNLESGNNLFPDFHESQNQSSPNDSPPTVCLDNSPVLKYINDMLMDEEDFVGISRDDLALQAAERSFYEIIQQQSPESDQNTSSSSDQNSGDQDFCFPSTTTDSSALVSSGESQRKYRHRNDEEDDLENNRRNKQPAIFVSEMEELAVKLEHVLLVCKTNQEEEEERTVITKQSTPNRAGRAKGSSNKSKTHKTNTVDLRSLLTQCAQAVASFDQRRATDKLKEIRAHSSSNGDGTQRLAFYFAEALEARITGNISPPVSNPFPSSTTSMVDILKAYKLFVHTCPIYVTDYFAANKSIYELAMKATKLHIVDFGVLYGFQWPCLLRALSKRPGGPPMLRVTGIELPQAGFRPSDRVEETGRRLKRFCDQFNVPFEFNFIAKKWETITLDELMINPGETTVVNCIHRLQYTPDETVSLDSPRDTVLKLFRDINPDLFVFAEINGMYNSPFFMTRFREALFHYSSLFDMFDTTIHAEDEYKNRSLLERELLVRDAMSVISCEGAERFARPETYKQWRVRILRAGFKPATISKQIMKEAKEIVRKRYHRDFVIDSDNNWMLQGWKGRVIYAFSCWKPAEKFTNNNLNI
;
A
#
# COMPACT_ATOMS: atom_id res chain seq x y z
N MET A 1 28.74 -71.87 7.54
CA MET A 1 28.33 -71.26 6.27
C MET A 1 27.47 -70.05 6.58
N GLU A 2 27.66 -68.99 5.80
CA GLU A 2 26.76 -67.85 5.58
C GLU A 2 26.34 -66.98 6.78
N SER A 3 27.08 -65.88 6.91
CA SER A 3 26.66 -64.61 7.50
C SER A 3 25.57 -63.93 6.67
N SER A 4 24.51 -63.44 7.30
CA SER A 4 23.53 -62.51 6.69
C SER A 4 23.71 -61.09 7.26
N ASN A 5 23.97 -60.13 6.36
CA ASN A 5 24.18 -58.73 6.74
C ASN A 5 22.85 -57.99 6.95
N PHE A 6 22.70 -57.30 8.07
CA PHE A 6 21.70 -56.25 8.23
C PHE A 6 22.17 -54.99 7.49
N SER A 7 21.41 -54.57 6.47
CA SER A 7 21.59 -53.27 5.82
C SER A 7 20.59 -52.26 6.40
N SER A 8 21.11 -51.17 6.96
CA SER A 8 20.31 -50.05 7.46
C SER A 8 19.73 -49.24 6.30
N GLY A 9 18.42 -49.35 6.08
CA GLY A 9 17.71 -48.54 5.09
C GLY A 9 17.65 -47.07 5.51
N VAL A 10 18.63 -46.28 5.05
CA VAL A 10 18.55 -44.81 5.05
C VAL A 10 17.36 -44.43 4.19
N ARG A 11 16.36 -43.74 4.76
CA ARG A 11 15.33 -43.08 3.97
C ARG A 11 16.00 -41.94 3.21
N THR A 12 16.21 -42.11 1.91
CA THR A 12 16.56 -41.00 1.04
C THR A 12 15.42 -40.00 1.04
N GLU A 13 15.76 -38.73 1.31
CA GLU A 13 14.82 -37.62 1.14
C GLU A 13 14.34 -37.61 -0.31
N SER A 14 13.01 -37.57 -0.50
CA SER A 14 12.43 -37.37 -1.83
C SER A 14 12.70 -35.94 -2.25
N SER A 15 13.80 -35.72 -3.00
CA SER A 15 14.10 -34.42 -3.58
C SER A 15 12.94 -33.98 -4.47
N VAL A 16 12.23 -32.95 -4.02
CA VAL A 16 11.17 -32.31 -4.81
C VAL A 16 11.86 -31.72 -6.04
N LYS A 17 11.49 -32.20 -7.23
CA LYS A 17 12.03 -31.64 -8.47
C LYS A 17 11.62 -30.17 -8.58
N PRO A 18 12.53 -29.26 -8.96
CA PRO A 18 12.19 -27.85 -9.15
C PRO A 18 11.18 -27.68 -10.29
N ARG A 19 10.30 -26.68 -10.14
CA ARG A 19 9.37 -26.27 -11.20
C ARG A 19 10.10 -25.51 -12.30
N GLY A 20 9.48 -25.41 -13.47
CA GLY A 20 9.92 -24.48 -14.51
C GLY A 20 9.64 -23.02 -14.15
N ALA A 21 10.32 -22.10 -14.84
CA ALA A 21 10.09 -20.66 -14.73
C ALA A 21 9.08 -20.17 -15.78
N LEU A 22 8.29 -19.14 -15.46
CA LEU A 22 7.40 -18.44 -16.38
C LEU A 22 8.01 -17.09 -16.78
N ILE A 23 8.49 -16.99 -18.01
CA ILE A 23 9.24 -15.85 -18.54
C ILE A 23 8.39 -15.17 -19.61
N VAL A 24 7.97 -13.92 -19.37
CA VAL A 24 7.15 -13.16 -20.32
C VAL A 24 7.99 -12.08 -21.01
N LEU A 25 7.85 -11.97 -22.32
CA LEU A 25 8.36 -10.83 -23.09
C LEU A 25 7.19 -9.91 -23.46
N GLU A 26 7.24 -8.65 -23.00
CA GLU A 26 6.26 -7.60 -23.28
C GLU A 26 6.86 -6.47 -24.16
N GLY A 27 6.00 -5.58 -24.67
CA GLY A 27 6.41 -4.43 -25.49
C GLY A 27 5.46 -4.13 -26.64
N LEU A 28 5.78 -3.07 -27.40
CA LEU A 28 5.01 -2.60 -28.56
C LEU A 28 4.96 -3.59 -29.73
N ASP A 29 4.03 -3.39 -30.67
CA ASP A 29 4.02 -4.15 -31.92
C ASP A 29 5.33 -3.93 -32.71
N ARG A 30 5.80 -4.98 -33.39
CA ARG A 30 7.13 -5.08 -34.01
C ARG A 30 8.35 -4.82 -33.07
N SER A 31 8.20 -4.80 -31.74
CA SER A 31 9.36 -4.66 -30.82
C SER A 31 10.38 -5.81 -30.87
N GLY A 32 10.05 -6.94 -31.51
CA GLY A 32 10.98 -8.06 -31.76
C GLY A 32 10.79 -9.26 -30.83
N LYS A 33 9.78 -9.23 -29.94
CA LYS A 33 9.45 -10.30 -28.98
C LYS A 33 9.49 -11.69 -29.59
N SER A 34 8.74 -11.93 -30.67
CA SER A 34 8.63 -13.23 -31.32
C SER A 34 9.98 -13.81 -31.76
N THR A 35 10.86 -12.97 -32.30
CA THR A 35 12.23 -13.36 -32.71
C THR A 35 13.09 -13.70 -31.50
N GLN A 36 13.06 -12.86 -30.47
CA GLN A 36 13.85 -13.06 -29.27
C GLN A 36 13.37 -14.25 -28.42
N CYS A 37 12.06 -14.51 -28.37
CA CYS A 37 11.49 -15.69 -27.74
C CYS A 37 11.98 -16.99 -28.40
N ALA A 38 12.01 -17.04 -29.74
CA ALA A 38 12.50 -18.21 -30.49
C ALA A 38 14.01 -18.44 -30.33
N LYS A 39 14.80 -17.37 -30.26
CA LYS A 39 16.23 -17.41 -29.93
C LYS A 39 16.46 -17.93 -28.50
N LEU A 40 15.75 -17.38 -27.52
CA LEU A 40 15.83 -17.80 -26.12
C LEU A 40 15.41 -19.27 -25.91
N LEU A 41 14.36 -19.73 -26.60
CA LEU A 41 13.94 -21.13 -26.61
C LEU A 41 15.06 -22.05 -27.08
N SER A 42 15.72 -21.68 -28.19
CA SER A 42 16.81 -22.45 -28.79
C SER A 42 18.02 -22.50 -27.86
N PHE A 43 18.32 -21.37 -27.21
CA PHE A 43 19.39 -21.22 -26.23
C PHE A 43 19.18 -22.08 -24.98
N LEU A 44 18.01 -21.99 -24.32
CA LEU A 44 17.74 -22.75 -23.09
C LEU A 44 17.66 -24.26 -23.33
N ASN A 45 17.03 -24.70 -24.43
CA ASN A 45 17.03 -26.12 -24.81
C ASN A 45 18.44 -26.61 -25.18
N GLY A 46 19.28 -25.76 -25.79
CA GLY A 46 20.69 -26.06 -26.06
C GLY A 46 21.55 -26.23 -24.80
N LEU A 47 21.14 -25.63 -23.68
CA LEU A 47 21.73 -25.82 -22.35
C LEU A 47 21.10 -26.99 -21.56
N GLY A 48 20.13 -27.70 -22.13
CA GLY A 48 19.45 -28.84 -21.50
C GLY A 48 18.33 -28.47 -20.54
N HIS A 49 17.88 -27.21 -20.50
CA HIS A 49 16.70 -26.79 -19.72
C HIS A 49 15.41 -27.06 -20.52
N PRO A 50 14.50 -27.93 -20.06
CA PRO A 50 13.26 -28.23 -20.78
C PRO A 50 12.42 -26.95 -20.92
N THR A 51 12.26 -26.47 -22.16
CA THR A 51 11.65 -25.16 -22.41
C THR A 51 10.64 -25.22 -23.57
N GLU A 52 9.48 -24.59 -23.38
CA GLU A 52 8.44 -24.41 -24.40
C GLU A 52 8.19 -22.93 -24.71
N LEU A 53 7.78 -22.64 -25.94
CA LEU A 53 7.40 -21.29 -26.40
C LEU A 53 5.90 -21.20 -26.62
N TRP A 54 5.28 -20.24 -25.95
CA TRP A 54 3.85 -19.95 -25.99
C TRP A 54 3.65 -18.49 -26.46
N ARG A 55 2.50 -18.18 -27.06
CA ARG A 55 2.20 -16.84 -27.60
C ARG A 55 0.74 -16.49 -27.36
N PHE A 56 0.46 -15.24 -26.98
CA PHE A 56 -0.90 -14.72 -26.94
C PHE A 56 -1.10 -13.54 -27.92
N PRO A 57 -2.26 -13.46 -28.61
CA PRO A 57 -3.33 -14.46 -28.62
C PRO A 57 -2.91 -15.75 -29.33
N ASP A 58 -3.29 -16.90 -28.77
CA ASP A 58 -3.18 -18.19 -29.46
C ASP A 58 -4.31 -18.30 -30.48
N ARG A 59 -3.97 -18.00 -31.74
CA ARG A 59 -4.89 -17.94 -32.89
C ARG A 59 -5.40 -19.30 -33.36
N GLU A 60 -4.93 -20.42 -32.82
CA GLU A 60 -5.41 -21.76 -33.18
C GLU A 60 -6.76 -22.09 -32.49
N THR A 61 -6.97 -21.56 -31.28
CA THR A 61 -8.21 -21.69 -30.50
C THR A 61 -9.42 -21.01 -31.17
N SER A 62 -10.65 -21.39 -30.79
CA SER A 62 -11.87 -20.74 -31.31
C SER A 62 -11.96 -19.27 -30.89
N VAL A 63 -11.56 -18.93 -29.66
CA VAL A 63 -11.45 -17.55 -29.18
C VAL A 63 -10.37 -16.79 -29.95
N GLY A 64 -9.21 -17.41 -30.15
CA GLY A 64 -8.11 -16.90 -30.96
C GLY A 64 -8.47 -16.60 -32.41
N GLN A 65 -9.31 -17.42 -33.03
CA GLN A 65 -9.83 -17.18 -34.38
C GLN A 65 -10.74 -15.93 -34.43
N MET A 66 -11.57 -15.70 -33.41
CA MET A 66 -12.36 -14.47 -33.29
C MET A 66 -11.47 -13.23 -33.10
N ILE A 67 -10.44 -13.33 -32.26
CA ILE A 67 -9.43 -12.26 -32.07
C ILE A 67 -8.67 -12.00 -33.39
N SER A 68 -8.26 -13.04 -34.09
CA SER A 68 -7.55 -12.95 -35.38
C SER A 68 -8.39 -12.23 -36.43
N ALA A 69 -9.69 -12.57 -36.54
CA ALA A 69 -10.62 -11.86 -37.42
C ALA A 69 -10.73 -10.36 -37.06
N TYR A 70 -10.77 -10.02 -35.78
CA TYR A 70 -10.81 -8.62 -35.33
C TYR A 70 -9.50 -7.87 -35.64
N LEU A 71 -8.33 -8.47 -35.36
CA LEU A 71 -7.01 -7.88 -35.60
C LEU A 71 -6.72 -7.67 -37.09
N SER A 72 -7.13 -8.60 -37.95
CA SER A 72 -7.06 -8.44 -39.42
C SER A 72 -8.16 -7.55 -40.01
N ASN A 73 -8.90 -6.79 -39.19
CA ASN A 73 -10.03 -5.92 -39.60
C ASN A 73 -11.17 -6.63 -40.36
N LYS A 74 -11.30 -7.96 -40.23
CA LYS A 74 -12.37 -8.77 -40.85
C LYS A 74 -13.65 -8.80 -40.01
N SER A 75 -13.56 -8.47 -38.73
CA SER A 75 -14.71 -8.25 -37.84
C SER A 75 -14.52 -6.97 -37.03
N GLN A 76 -15.64 -6.41 -36.56
CA GLN A 76 -15.68 -5.31 -35.61
C GLN A 76 -16.39 -5.80 -34.34
N LEU A 77 -15.80 -5.47 -33.19
CA LEU A 77 -16.32 -5.78 -31.86
C LEU A 77 -16.24 -4.52 -31.00
N ASP A 78 -17.04 -4.49 -29.93
CA ASP A 78 -16.90 -3.52 -28.84
C ASP A 78 -15.58 -3.73 -28.09
N ASP A 79 -15.05 -2.65 -27.49
CA ASP A 79 -13.71 -2.65 -26.89
C ASP A 79 -13.62 -3.44 -25.58
N HIS A 80 -14.69 -3.52 -24.80
CA HIS A 80 -14.79 -4.40 -23.62
C HIS A 80 -14.91 -5.86 -24.07
N THR A 81 -15.72 -6.11 -25.11
CA THR A 81 -15.92 -7.45 -25.68
C THR A 81 -14.61 -8.06 -26.17
N ILE A 82 -13.83 -7.34 -26.98
CA ILE A 82 -12.53 -7.85 -27.45
C ILE A 82 -11.51 -7.99 -26.33
N HIS A 83 -11.52 -7.10 -25.32
CA HIS A 83 -10.66 -7.25 -24.13
C HIS A 83 -10.95 -8.57 -23.40
N LEU A 84 -12.23 -8.87 -23.15
CA LEU A 84 -12.65 -10.13 -22.53
C LEU A 84 -12.27 -11.35 -23.36
N LEU A 85 -12.29 -11.28 -24.70
CA LEU A 85 -11.79 -12.36 -25.56
C LEU A 85 -10.28 -12.56 -25.41
N PHE A 86 -9.48 -11.49 -25.40
CA PHE A 86 -8.03 -11.59 -25.12
C PHE A 86 -7.74 -12.24 -23.76
N SER A 87 -8.53 -11.89 -22.74
CA SER A 87 -8.43 -12.48 -21.40
C SER A 87 -8.82 -13.96 -21.39
N ALA A 88 -9.98 -14.29 -21.96
CA ALA A 88 -10.49 -15.65 -22.08
C ALA A 88 -9.47 -16.58 -22.79
N ASN A 89 -8.78 -16.09 -23.81
CA ASN A 89 -7.76 -16.85 -24.52
C ASN A 89 -6.51 -17.18 -23.66
N ARG A 90 -6.16 -16.35 -22.67
CA ARG A 90 -5.17 -16.72 -21.64
C ARG A 90 -5.73 -17.74 -20.65
N TRP A 91 -7.00 -17.58 -20.26
CA TRP A 91 -7.69 -18.53 -19.37
C TRP A 91 -7.82 -19.94 -19.95
N GLU A 92 -8.08 -20.09 -21.26
CA GLU A 92 -8.06 -21.38 -21.98
C GLU A 92 -6.77 -22.19 -21.75
N LYS A 93 -5.66 -21.50 -21.48
CA LYS A 93 -4.31 -22.07 -21.35
C LYS A 93 -3.81 -22.19 -19.91
N ARG A 94 -4.41 -21.46 -18.97
CA ARG A 94 -3.98 -21.30 -17.56
C ARG A 94 -3.63 -22.62 -16.88
N SER A 95 -4.52 -23.61 -16.89
CA SER A 95 -4.31 -24.89 -16.21
C SER A 95 -3.19 -25.74 -16.84
N LEU A 96 -3.05 -25.72 -18.16
CA LEU A 96 -2.02 -26.49 -18.86
C LEU A 96 -0.63 -25.85 -18.67
N MET A 97 -0.54 -24.51 -18.68
CA MET A 97 0.69 -23.80 -18.34
C MET A 97 1.15 -24.13 -16.91
N GLU A 98 0.21 -24.19 -15.96
CA GLU A 98 0.51 -24.58 -14.56
C GLU A 98 1.04 -26.02 -14.47
N GLU A 99 0.42 -26.98 -15.18
CA GLU A 99 0.88 -28.36 -15.25
C GLU A 99 2.31 -28.47 -15.80
N LYS A 100 2.61 -27.79 -16.91
CA LYS A 100 3.94 -27.77 -17.53
C LYS A 100 5.02 -27.26 -16.58
N LEU A 101 4.75 -26.12 -15.94
CA LEU A 101 5.62 -25.57 -14.91
C LEU A 101 5.81 -26.58 -13.76
N LYS A 102 4.75 -27.31 -13.32
CA LYS A 102 4.81 -28.31 -12.24
C LYS A 102 5.72 -29.48 -12.58
N THR A 103 5.80 -29.84 -13.87
CA THR A 103 6.68 -30.91 -14.36
C THR A 103 8.15 -30.49 -14.56
N GLY A 104 8.49 -29.21 -14.32
CA GLY A 104 9.85 -28.69 -14.50
C GLY A 104 10.11 -28.01 -15.84
N THR A 105 9.08 -27.78 -16.67
CA THR A 105 9.22 -27.14 -17.99
C THR A 105 9.11 -25.63 -17.88
N THR A 106 10.15 -24.91 -18.28
CA THR A 106 10.15 -23.44 -18.38
C THR A 106 9.29 -22.99 -19.57
N LEU A 107 8.49 -21.95 -19.37
CA LEU A 107 7.61 -21.38 -20.39
C LEU A 107 8.12 -19.98 -20.76
N ILE A 108 8.49 -19.80 -22.03
CA ILE A 108 8.72 -18.47 -22.62
C ILE A 108 7.41 -18.03 -23.28
N VAL A 109 6.94 -16.83 -22.96
CA VAL A 109 5.64 -16.32 -23.42
C VAL A 109 5.81 -15.01 -24.18
N ASP A 110 5.49 -15.06 -25.47
CA ASP A 110 5.42 -13.90 -26.36
C ASP A 110 4.07 -13.19 -26.15
N ARG A 111 4.10 -12.09 -25.37
CA ARG A 111 2.95 -11.34 -24.82
C ARG A 111 2.09 -12.12 -23.83
N TYR A 112 1.75 -11.50 -22.71
CA TYR A 112 0.84 -12.11 -21.75
C TYR A 112 -0.24 -11.12 -21.30
N SER A 113 -0.41 -10.97 -20.00
CA SER A 113 -1.49 -10.22 -19.38
C SER A 113 -1.30 -8.70 -19.50
N TYR A 114 -0.07 -8.20 -19.35
CA TYR A 114 0.23 -6.77 -19.45
C TYR A 114 -0.03 -6.23 -20.85
N SER A 115 0.29 -6.98 -21.91
CA SER A 115 -0.16 -6.67 -23.28
C SER A 115 -1.68 -6.46 -23.36
N GLY A 116 -2.47 -7.32 -22.71
CA GLY A 116 -3.94 -7.22 -22.70
C GLY A 116 -4.44 -5.91 -22.08
N VAL A 117 -3.86 -5.52 -20.94
CA VAL A 117 -4.23 -4.29 -20.22
C VAL A 117 -3.73 -3.03 -20.91
N ALA A 118 -2.45 -2.98 -21.34
CA ALA A 118 -1.86 -1.83 -21.99
C ALA A 118 -2.62 -1.44 -23.28
N PHE A 119 -2.87 -2.42 -24.15
CA PHE A 119 -3.60 -2.20 -25.41
C PHE A 119 -5.07 -1.83 -25.21
N SER A 120 -5.71 -2.31 -24.15
CA SER A 120 -7.13 -2.03 -23.90
C SER A 120 -7.32 -0.65 -23.25
N SER A 121 -6.46 -0.30 -22.30
CA SER A 121 -6.44 1.02 -21.67
C SER A 121 -6.09 2.12 -22.69
N ALA A 122 -5.19 1.84 -23.64
CA ALA A 122 -4.87 2.75 -24.75
C ALA A 122 -6.06 3.11 -25.67
N LYS A 123 -7.14 2.32 -25.64
CA LYS A 123 -8.41 2.62 -26.34
C LYS A 123 -9.37 3.50 -25.52
N GLY A 124 -9.07 3.73 -24.23
CA GLY A 124 -9.87 4.53 -23.31
C GLY A 124 -10.66 3.73 -22.27
N LEU A 125 -10.38 2.43 -22.10
CA LEU A 125 -10.96 1.64 -21.01
C LEU A 125 -10.24 1.93 -19.68
N ASP A 126 -10.97 1.79 -18.57
CA ASP A 126 -10.39 1.90 -17.22
C ASP A 126 -9.36 0.79 -16.98
N ILE A 127 -8.21 1.17 -16.39
CA ILE A 127 -7.06 0.27 -16.22
C ILE A 127 -7.31 -0.82 -15.17
N GLU A 128 -8.07 -0.52 -14.10
CA GLU A 128 -8.42 -1.50 -13.07
C GLU A 128 -9.52 -2.44 -13.57
N TRP A 129 -10.47 -1.93 -14.36
CA TRP A 129 -11.40 -2.78 -15.11
C TRP A 129 -10.66 -3.72 -16.06
N CYS A 130 -9.63 -3.26 -16.77
CA CYS A 130 -8.81 -4.11 -17.63
C CYS A 130 -7.98 -5.15 -16.85
N LYS A 131 -7.57 -4.86 -15.62
CA LYS A 131 -6.88 -5.82 -14.74
C LYS A 131 -7.81 -6.89 -14.18
N ALA A 132 -9.08 -6.56 -13.92
CA ALA A 132 -10.00 -7.45 -13.21
C ALA A 132 -10.22 -8.84 -13.88
N PRO A 133 -10.40 -8.97 -15.21
CA PRO A 133 -10.47 -10.27 -15.90
C PRO A 133 -9.20 -11.13 -15.79
N GLU A 134 -8.05 -10.53 -15.46
CA GLU A 134 -6.76 -11.20 -15.41
C GLU A 134 -6.43 -11.79 -14.02
N ILE A 135 -7.16 -11.42 -12.97
CA ILE A 135 -6.92 -11.89 -11.59
C ILE A 135 -7.10 -13.41 -11.51
N GLY A 136 -6.08 -14.15 -11.08
CA GLY A 136 -6.04 -15.63 -11.08
C GLY A 136 -5.34 -16.28 -12.27
N LEU A 137 -4.91 -15.50 -13.27
CA LEU A 137 -3.94 -15.93 -14.29
C LEU A 137 -2.54 -16.11 -13.69
N LEU A 138 -1.63 -16.58 -14.53
CA LEU A 138 -0.30 -17.01 -14.11
C LEU A 138 0.69 -15.81 -14.02
N ALA A 139 0.87 -15.25 -12.83
CA ALA A 139 1.89 -14.24 -12.54
C ALA A 139 3.32 -14.68 -12.97
N PRO A 140 4.03 -13.92 -13.83
CA PRO A 140 5.34 -14.32 -14.33
C PRO A 140 6.45 -14.24 -13.28
N ASP A 141 7.44 -15.13 -13.40
CA ASP A 141 8.66 -15.08 -12.60
C ASP A 141 9.58 -13.93 -13.03
N SER A 142 9.59 -13.61 -14.33
CA SER A 142 10.33 -12.48 -14.90
C SER A 142 9.55 -11.86 -16.07
N VAL A 143 9.52 -10.53 -16.12
CA VAL A 143 8.96 -9.74 -17.23
C VAL A 143 10.10 -8.99 -17.90
N LEU A 144 10.33 -9.28 -19.18
CA LEU A 144 11.32 -8.59 -20.00
C LEU A 144 10.58 -7.64 -20.94
N TYR A 145 10.74 -6.34 -20.74
CA TYR A 145 10.09 -5.32 -21.56
C TYR A 145 11.04 -4.87 -22.67
N LEU A 146 10.67 -5.18 -23.91
CA LEU A 146 11.42 -4.79 -25.10
C LEU A 146 11.06 -3.37 -25.50
N ASP A 147 11.84 -2.42 -24.98
CA ASP A 147 11.62 -0.98 -25.15
C ASP A 147 12.15 -0.49 -26.51
N ILE A 148 11.31 0.23 -27.24
CA ILE A 148 11.60 0.78 -28.57
C ILE A 148 10.63 1.94 -28.84
N SER A 149 11.08 3.00 -29.52
CA SER A 149 10.16 4.06 -29.91
C SER A 149 9.13 3.56 -30.94
N PRO A 150 7.87 4.03 -30.89
CA PRO A 150 6.84 3.68 -31.87
C PRO A 150 7.27 3.92 -33.33
N GLU A 151 8.08 4.95 -33.59
CA GLU A 151 8.66 5.27 -34.89
C GLU A 151 9.62 4.16 -35.38
N ARG A 152 10.60 3.76 -34.55
CA ARG A 152 11.58 2.73 -34.90
C ARG A 152 10.97 1.33 -34.94
N ALA A 153 9.85 1.12 -34.25
CA ALA A 153 9.03 -0.08 -34.41
C ALA A 153 8.30 -0.10 -35.76
N ALA A 154 7.84 1.06 -36.27
CA ALA A 154 7.17 1.20 -37.56
C ALA A 154 8.10 1.06 -38.77
N GLU A 155 9.40 1.35 -38.62
CA GLU A 155 10.43 1.10 -39.63
C GLU A 155 10.68 -0.40 -39.91
N ARG A 156 10.15 -1.30 -39.09
CA ARG A 156 10.37 -2.75 -39.21
C ARG A 156 9.37 -3.40 -40.16
N GLY A 157 9.85 -4.41 -40.90
CA GLY A 157 9.10 -5.07 -41.96
C GLY A 157 7.70 -5.57 -41.54
N GLY A 158 6.72 -5.28 -42.40
CA GLY A 158 5.32 -5.69 -42.27
C GLY A 158 4.49 -4.87 -41.27
N TYR A 159 4.96 -3.72 -40.80
CA TYR A 159 4.15 -2.84 -39.94
C TYR A 159 2.98 -2.22 -40.73
N GLY A 160 1.78 -2.30 -40.16
CA GLY A 160 0.54 -1.74 -40.71
C GLY A 160 -0.45 -2.80 -41.20
N ASP A 161 -0.09 -4.08 -41.15
CA ASP A 161 -0.93 -5.20 -41.56
C ASP A 161 -2.06 -5.49 -40.56
N GLU A 162 -1.86 -5.18 -39.27
CA GLU A 162 -2.86 -5.40 -38.21
C GLU A 162 -3.44 -4.10 -37.65
N ARG A 163 -4.70 -4.19 -37.16
CA ARG A 163 -5.52 -3.07 -36.64
C ARG A 163 -4.79 -2.11 -35.69
N TYR A 164 -3.89 -2.62 -34.86
CA TYR A 164 -3.18 -1.86 -33.83
C TYR A 164 -1.80 -1.32 -34.27
N GLU A 165 -1.31 -1.68 -35.47
CA GLU A 165 -0.03 -1.20 -36.00
C GLU A 165 -0.18 0.22 -36.59
N ARG A 166 -0.44 1.19 -35.71
CA ARG A 166 -0.50 2.62 -35.99
C ARG A 166 0.34 3.38 -34.96
N VAL A 167 1.20 4.29 -35.42
CA VAL A 167 2.21 4.96 -34.59
C VAL A 167 1.55 5.73 -33.43
N GLU A 168 0.45 6.44 -33.70
CA GLU A 168 -0.30 7.23 -32.70
C GLU A 168 -0.96 6.34 -31.64
N PHE A 169 -1.34 5.12 -32.01
CA PHE A 169 -1.91 4.15 -31.06
C PHE A 169 -0.80 3.49 -30.23
N GLN A 170 0.29 3.06 -30.86
CA GLN A 170 1.44 2.48 -30.16
C GLN A 170 2.11 3.47 -29.19
N LYS A 171 2.05 4.79 -29.46
CA LYS A 171 2.41 5.83 -28.47
C LYS A 171 1.62 5.72 -27.18
N LYS A 172 0.29 5.68 -27.26
CA LYS A 172 -0.59 5.50 -26.09
C LYS A 172 -0.29 4.18 -25.36
N VAL A 173 -0.07 3.11 -26.11
CA VAL A 173 0.30 1.80 -25.54
C VAL A 173 1.63 1.88 -24.78
N ALA A 174 2.61 2.65 -25.26
CA ALA A 174 3.89 2.85 -24.57
C ALA A 174 3.72 3.56 -23.22
N ASP A 175 2.93 4.64 -23.16
CA ASP A 175 2.63 5.34 -21.90
C ASP A 175 1.93 4.41 -20.89
N PHE A 176 1.02 3.54 -21.34
CA PHE A 176 0.40 2.54 -20.47
C PHE A 176 1.38 1.43 -20.02
N TYR A 177 2.34 1.01 -20.84
CA TYR A 177 3.40 0.12 -20.38
C TYR A 177 4.30 0.76 -19.33
N GLN A 178 4.61 2.06 -19.45
CA GLN A 178 5.33 2.79 -18.40
C GLN A 178 4.54 2.84 -17.09
N THR A 179 3.21 2.91 -17.15
CA THR A 179 2.32 2.90 -15.97
C THR A 179 2.16 1.50 -15.36
N LEU A 180 2.32 0.43 -16.15
CA LEU A 180 2.22 -0.96 -15.70
C LEU A 180 3.55 -1.56 -15.24
N GLY A 181 4.68 -0.95 -15.62
CA GLY A 181 6.01 -1.38 -15.22
C GLY A 181 6.30 -1.12 -13.75
N ASP A 182 7.02 -2.04 -13.12
CA ASP A 182 7.54 -1.88 -11.76
C ASP A 182 9.04 -2.24 -11.72
N SER A 183 9.71 -1.98 -10.59
CA SER A 183 11.18 -2.15 -10.43
C SER A 183 11.71 -3.58 -10.67
N SER A 184 10.84 -4.59 -10.68
CA SER A 184 11.23 -5.96 -11.06
C SER A 184 11.40 -6.14 -12.57
N TRP A 185 10.75 -5.32 -13.40
CA TRP A 185 10.74 -5.46 -14.85
C TRP A 185 12.15 -5.25 -15.42
N LYS A 186 12.54 -6.12 -16.35
CA LYS A 186 13.85 -6.06 -17.00
C LYS A 186 13.68 -5.33 -18.33
N ILE A 187 13.87 -4.01 -18.28
CA ILE A 187 13.81 -3.14 -19.45
C ILE A 187 15.03 -3.41 -20.32
N ILE A 188 14.79 -3.75 -21.59
CA ILE A 188 15.83 -4.06 -22.56
C ILE A 188 15.59 -3.18 -23.79
N ASN A 189 16.56 -2.33 -24.10
CA ASN A 189 16.53 -1.47 -25.29
C ASN A 189 16.54 -2.35 -26.55
N ALA A 190 15.36 -2.56 -27.14
CA ALA A 190 15.17 -3.32 -28.37
C ALA A 190 15.54 -2.53 -29.63
N SER A 191 16.06 -1.30 -29.48
CA SER A 191 16.63 -0.49 -30.56
C SER A 191 18.10 -0.81 -30.88
N ASP A 192 18.75 -1.63 -30.04
CA ASP A 192 20.12 -2.13 -30.24
C ASP A 192 20.18 -3.20 -31.35
N ALA A 193 21.39 -3.64 -31.71
CA ALA A 193 21.59 -4.76 -32.63
C ALA A 193 20.96 -6.05 -32.08
N MET A 194 20.40 -6.89 -32.97
CA MET A 194 19.62 -8.07 -32.60
C MET A 194 20.38 -9.04 -31.69
N GLU A 195 21.67 -9.22 -31.95
CA GLU A 195 22.60 -10.07 -31.21
C GLU A 195 22.92 -9.53 -29.81
N GLU A 196 22.94 -8.20 -29.64
CA GLU A 196 23.15 -7.57 -28.33
C GLU A 196 21.87 -7.62 -27.47
N VAL A 197 20.70 -7.44 -28.09
CA VAL A 197 19.40 -7.67 -27.43
C VAL A 197 19.29 -9.13 -26.99
N GLU A 198 19.70 -10.07 -27.85
CA GLU A 198 19.72 -11.51 -27.54
C GLU A 198 20.63 -11.82 -26.34
N LYS A 199 21.88 -11.33 -26.32
CA LYS A 199 22.81 -11.52 -25.18
C LYS A 199 22.23 -10.97 -23.87
N LYS A 200 21.64 -9.78 -23.89
CA LYS A 200 21.02 -9.16 -22.70
C LYS A 200 19.88 -10.02 -22.16
N ILE A 201 19.02 -10.52 -23.05
CA ILE A 201 17.91 -11.43 -22.69
C ILE A 201 18.46 -12.74 -22.10
N GLN A 202 19.46 -13.35 -22.76
CA GLN A 202 20.09 -14.59 -22.29
C GLN A 202 20.71 -14.43 -20.91
N GLN A 203 21.46 -13.34 -20.67
CA GLN A 203 22.06 -13.05 -19.37
C GLN A 203 21.00 -12.94 -18.27
N VAL A 204 20.00 -12.07 -18.46
CA VAL A 204 18.90 -11.87 -17.50
C VAL A 204 18.18 -13.19 -17.18
N VAL A 205 17.96 -14.04 -18.18
CA VAL A 205 17.20 -15.30 -18.00
C VAL A 205 18.05 -16.40 -17.37
N LEU A 206 19.35 -16.48 -17.64
CA LEU A 206 20.22 -17.48 -17.03
C LEU A 206 20.27 -17.38 -15.51
N ASP A 207 20.32 -16.16 -14.99
CA ASP A 207 20.36 -15.92 -13.55
C ASP A 207 19.05 -16.42 -12.89
N GLN A 208 17.91 -16.09 -13.50
CA GLN A 208 16.58 -16.56 -13.06
C GLN A 208 16.43 -18.09 -13.13
N VAL A 209 16.82 -18.73 -14.24
CA VAL A 209 16.69 -20.19 -14.40
C VAL A 209 17.61 -20.97 -13.45
N LYS A 210 18.66 -20.35 -12.89
CA LYS A 210 19.55 -20.95 -11.88
C LYS A 210 19.08 -20.72 -10.44
N GLU A 211 18.49 -19.56 -10.13
CA GLU A 211 18.02 -19.25 -8.76
C GLU A 211 16.75 -20.04 -8.38
N PHE A 212 15.85 -20.33 -9.33
CA PHE A 212 14.56 -20.98 -9.05
C PHE A 212 14.64 -22.50 -8.95
N SER A 213 15.36 -23.00 -7.93
CA SER A 213 15.42 -24.43 -7.60
C SER A 213 14.66 -24.83 -6.32
N VAL A 214 14.44 -23.90 -5.37
CA VAL A 214 13.86 -24.25 -4.05
C VAL A 214 12.92 -23.18 -3.48
N ASP A 215 11.82 -22.89 -4.17
CA ASP A 215 10.51 -22.63 -3.51
C ASP A 215 9.38 -22.75 -4.55
N GLY A 216 8.15 -22.90 -4.06
CA GLY A 216 6.99 -23.32 -4.86
C GLY A 216 6.52 -22.33 -5.93
N PHE A 217 5.33 -22.62 -6.46
CA PHE A 217 4.66 -21.79 -7.44
C PHE A 217 4.43 -20.36 -6.97
N ARG A 218 4.83 -19.38 -7.80
CA ARG A 218 4.33 -18.00 -7.70
C ARG A 218 2.91 -17.87 -8.29
N PHE A 219 1.96 -18.69 -7.81
CA PHE A 219 0.53 -18.47 -8.10
C PHE A 219 -0.31 -18.37 -6.84
N GLU A 220 -1.47 -17.77 -7.05
CA GLU A 220 -2.56 -17.52 -6.13
C GLU A 220 -3.20 -18.79 -5.53
N ASN A 221 -2.41 -19.60 -4.81
CA ASN A 221 -2.89 -20.05 -3.50
C ASN A 221 -2.80 -18.91 -2.47
N GLY A 222 -2.16 -17.79 -2.82
CA GLY A 222 -2.05 -16.62 -1.96
C GLY A 222 -1.38 -17.01 -0.65
N SER A 223 -0.32 -17.81 -0.70
CA SER A 223 0.35 -18.39 0.47
C SER A 223 1.80 -18.75 0.11
N GLY A 224 2.77 -18.39 0.93
CA GLY A 224 4.18 -18.72 0.67
C GLY A 224 5.12 -18.38 1.82
N SER A 225 6.42 -18.63 1.62
CA SER A 225 7.52 -18.27 2.52
C SER A 225 8.42 -17.27 1.80
N CYS A 226 8.77 -16.16 2.45
CA CYS A 226 9.74 -15.21 1.88
C CYS A 226 11.08 -15.18 2.63
N CYS A 227 11.15 -15.73 3.86
CA CYS A 227 12.33 -15.64 4.72
C CYS A 227 12.49 -16.89 5.57
N LYS A 228 13.59 -17.63 5.36
CA LYS A 228 14.06 -18.73 6.22
C LYS A 228 15.36 -18.30 6.92
N PRO A 229 15.67 -18.79 8.14
CA PRO A 229 16.93 -18.49 8.82
C PRO A 229 18.13 -19.02 8.04
N ARG A 230 19.23 -18.24 7.96
CA ARG A 230 20.50 -18.71 7.39
C ARG A 230 21.13 -19.73 8.35
N ASN A 231 21.38 -20.94 7.87
CA ASN A 231 22.22 -21.90 8.59
C ASN A 231 23.68 -21.43 8.55
N ASN A 232 24.24 -21.06 9.70
CA ASN A 232 25.65 -20.68 9.82
C ASN A 232 26.56 -21.90 9.67
N LEU A 233 26.91 -22.26 8.44
CA LEU A 233 27.91 -23.30 8.14
C LEU A 233 28.57 -23.09 6.77
N GLU A 234 28.99 -21.86 6.48
CA GLU A 234 29.99 -21.59 5.44
C GLU A 234 30.96 -20.50 5.90
N SER A 235 32.24 -20.87 5.99
CA SER A 235 33.34 -20.04 6.48
C SER A 235 33.98 -19.26 5.32
N GLY A 236 33.96 -17.92 5.37
CA GLY A 236 34.67 -17.10 4.38
C GLY A 236 34.50 -15.59 4.54
N ASN A 237 35.46 -14.97 5.25
CA ASN A 237 35.85 -13.55 5.17
C ASN A 237 34.75 -12.48 4.97
N ASN A 238 34.21 -11.95 6.08
CA ASN A 238 33.64 -10.60 6.10
C ASN A 238 34.64 -9.62 6.71
N LEU A 239 35.09 -8.64 5.92
CA LEU A 239 35.78 -7.44 6.39
C LEU A 239 34.75 -6.32 6.53
N PHE A 240 34.33 -6.05 7.76
CA PHE A 240 33.70 -4.78 8.15
C PHE A 240 34.42 -4.25 9.41
N PRO A 241 34.61 -2.93 9.54
CA PRO A 241 35.46 -2.37 10.58
C PRO A 241 34.79 -2.39 11.95
N ASP A 242 35.53 -2.82 12.97
CA ASP A 242 35.13 -2.73 14.38
C ASP A 242 34.90 -1.26 14.79
N PHE A 243 33.71 -0.98 15.33
CA PHE A 243 33.50 0.21 16.17
C PHE A 243 33.68 -0.19 17.63
N HIS A 244 34.79 0.26 18.24
CA HIS A 244 35.02 0.12 19.67
C HIS A 244 34.06 1.00 20.47
N GLU A 245 33.12 0.38 21.20
CA GLU A 245 32.50 1.02 22.36
C GLU A 245 33.42 0.92 23.58
N SER A 246 33.66 2.06 24.22
CA SER A 246 34.47 2.15 25.44
C SER A 246 33.66 1.69 26.66
N GLN A 247 34.17 0.65 27.34
CA GLN A 247 33.62 0.22 28.62
C GLN A 247 33.79 1.30 29.69
N ASN A 248 32.77 1.52 30.53
CA ASN A 248 33.02 1.75 31.96
C ASN A 248 31.82 1.44 32.89
N GLN A 249 32.08 0.47 33.77
CA GLN A 249 31.62 0.34 35.16
C GLN A 249 30.13 0.08 35.48
N SER A 250 29.96 -0.60 36.62
CA SER A 250 28.78 -1.37 36.99
C SER A 250 28.28 -1.04 38.39
N SER A 251 26.98 -1.16 38.61
CA SER A 251 26.35 -1.38 39.93
C SER A 251 24.94 -1.95 39.73
N PRO A 252 24.46 -2.88 40.58
CA PRO A 252 23.21 -3.60 40.33
C PRO A 252 22.00 -2.96 41.00
N ASN A 253 20.88 -2.87 40.28
CA ASN A 253 19.54 -2.74 40.87
C ASN A 253 18.55 -3.49 39.98
N ASP A 254 18.01 -4.61 40.48
CA ASP A 254 17.05 -5.44 39.76
C ASP A 254 15.75 -4.68 39.49
N SER A 255 15.54 -4.32 38.23
CA SER A 255 14.26 -3.90 37.66
C SER A 255 13.95 -4.81 36.47
N PRO A 256 12.70 -5.28 36.29
CA PRO A 256 12.37 -6.14 35.16
C PRO A 256 12.61 -5.40 33.83
N PRO A 257 13.08 -6.09 32.77
CA PRO A 257 13.41 -5.46 31.50
C PRO A 257 12.20 -4.74 30.90
N THR A 258 12.34 -3.42 30.71
CA THR A 258 11.26 -2.54 30.29
C THR A 258 11.04 -2.65 28.78
N VAL A 259 9.88 -3.17 28.40
CA VAL A 259 9.48 -3.54 27.02
C VAL A 259 9.50 -2.37 26.00
N CYS A 260 9.61 -1.11 26.43
CA CYS A 260 9.42 0.07 25.56
C CYS A 260 10.32 1.29 25.86
N LEU A 261 11.57 1.10 26.32
CA LEU A 261 12.38 2.24 26.82
C LEU A 261 13.31 2.92 25.78
N ASP A 262 13.19 2.61 24.49
CA ASP A 262 14.26 2.83 23.52
C ASP A 262 13.67 2.81 22.09
N ASN A 263 13.83 3.87 21.27
CA ASN A 263 12.96 4.12 20.08
C ASN A 263 13.63 4.12 18.70
N SER A 264 14.97 4.24 18.63
CA SER A 264 15.76 4.23 17.37
C SER A 264 15.32 3.22 16.28
N PRO A 265 14.93 1.97 16.58
CA PRO A 265 14.66 0.97 15.56
C PRO A 265 13.42 1.22 14.72
N VAL A 266 12.35 1.76 15.31
CA VAL A 266 11.11 1.97 14.55
C VAL A 266 11.29 3.12 13.54
N LEU A 267 12.17 4.07 13.84
CA LEU A 267 12.61 5.10 12.88
C LEU A 267 13.27 4.44 11.69
N LYS A 268 14.18 3.48 11.92
CA LYS A 268 14.80 2.73 10.84
C LYS A 268 13.81 1.86 10.06
N TYR A 269 12.85 1.19 10.72
CA TYR A 269 11.81 0.43 10.03
C TYR A 269 11.01 1.31 9.05
N ILE A 270 10.75 2.56 9.43
CA ILE A 270 10.00 3.52 8.61
C ILE A 270 10.91 4.20 7.57
N ASN A 271 12.20 4.41 7.85
CA ASN A 271 13.16 4.84 6.84
C ASN A 271 13.34 3.76 5.77
N ASP A 272 13.50 2.49 6.15
CA ASP A 272 13.58 1.36 5.21
C ASP A 272 12.33 1.34 4.30
N MET A 273 11.13 1.58 4.83
CA MET A 273 9.88 1.72 4.03
C MET A 273 9.88 2.91 3.07
N LEU A 274 10.55 4.01 3.41
CA LEU A 274 10.63 5.21 2.58
C LEU A 274 11.68 5.05 1.48
N MET A 275 12.85 4.50 1.80
CA MET A 275 13.89 4.17 0.83
C MET A 275 13.40 3.14 -0.21
N ASP A 276 12.63 2.13 0.21
CA ASP A 276 12.01 1.14 -0.69
C ASP A 276 11.01 1.77 -1.69
N GLU A 277 10.46 2.98 -1.44
CA GLU A 277 9.64 3.73 -2.41
C GLU A 277 10.46 4.68 -3.30
N GLU A 278 11.65 5.14 -2.90
CA GLU A 278 12.46 6.05 -3.73
C GLU A 278 12.94 5.38 -5.03
N ASP A 279 13.24 4.08 -4.99
CA ASP A 279 13.51 3.23 -6.17
C ASP A 279 12.32 3.16 -7.16
N PHE A 280 11.11 3.53 -6.72
CA PHE A 280 9.89 3.55 -7.53
C PHE A 280 9.54 4.96 -8.06
N VAL A 281 9.95 6.03 -7.37
CA VAL A 281 9.57 7.43 -7.66
C VAL A 281 10.59 8.17 -8.55
N GLY A 282 11.71 7.53 -8.90
CA GLY A 282 12.84 8.13 -9.62
C GLY A 282 12.57 8.79 -11.00
N ILE A 283 11.36 8.72 -11.56
CA ILE A 283 10.92 9.53 -12.71
C ILE A 283 9.47 10.01 -12.53
N SER A 284 9.24 10.98 -11.64
CA SER A 284 8.02 11.79 -11.72
C SER A 284 8.09 12.69 -12.97
N ARG A 285 7.26 12.37 -13.96
CA ARG A 285 7.21 13.09 -15.25
C ARG A 285 6.66 14.52 -15.10
N ASP A 286 5.94 14.78 -14.01
CA ASP A 286 5.36 16.09 -13.70
C ASP A 286 6.42 17.14 -13.38
N ASP A 287 7.48 16.81 -12.61
CA ASP A 287 8.54 17.79 -12.29
C ASP A 287 9.35 18.20 -13.53
N LEU A 288 9.61 17.28 -14.46
CA LEU A 288 10.29 17.61 -15.72
C LEU A 288 9.39 18.39 -16.68
N ALA A 289 8.07 18.13 -16.69
CA ALA A 289 7.11 18.92 -17.45
C ALA A 289 6.93 20.31 -16.85
N LEU A 290 6.89 20.43 -15.52
CA LEU A 290 6.79 21.71 -14.81
C LEU A 290 8.07 22.52 -14.98
N GLN A 291 9.27 21.91 -14.88
CA GLN A 291 10.55 22.58 -15.14
C GLN A 291 10.74 22.96 -16.61
N ALA A 292 10.19 22.19 -17.57
CA ALA A 292 10.18 22.57 -18.98
C ALA A 292 9.22 23.75 -19.24
N ALA A 293 8.04 23.75 -18.59
CA ALA A 293 7.11 24.86 -18.64
C ALA A 293 7.67 26.12 -17.94
N GLU A 294 8.31 25.98 -16.78
CA GLU A 294 8.99 27.07 -16.07
C GLU A 294 10.17 27.61 -16.87
N ARG A 295 10.99 26.77 -17.53
CA ARG A 295 12.05 27.25 -18.42
C ARG A 295 11.48 28.01 -19.62
N SER A 296 10.41 27.50 -20.24
CA SER A 296 9.71 28.22 -21.32
C SER A 296 9.14 29.56 -20.83
N PHE A 297 8.56 29.62 -19.63
CA PHE A 297 8.11 30.86 -19.00
C PHE A 297 9.28 31.81 -18.67
N TYR A 298 10.40 31.30 -18.16
CA TYR A 298 11.59 32.09 -17.85
C TYR A 298 12.24 32.67 -19.11
N GLU A 299 12.31 31.91 -20.21
CA GLU A 299 12.79 32.40 -21.51
C GLU A 299 11.87 33.47 -22.08
N ILE A 300 10.55 33.33 -21.93
CA ILE A 300 9.56 34.35 -22.34
C ILE A 300 9.67 35.63 -21.49
N ILE A 301 9.88 35.50 -20.17
CA ILE A 301 10.07 36.63 -19.25
C ILE A 301 11.42 37.32 -19.47
N GLN A 302 12.49 36.57 -19.78
CA GLN A 302 13.79 37.15 -20.16
C GLN A 302 13.78 37.87 -21.51
N GLN A 303 12.83 37.56 -22.40
CA GLN A 303 12.59 38.33 -23.62
C GLN A 303 11.69 39.57 -23.41
N GLN A 304 11.18 39.82 -22.20
CA GLN A 304 10.34 40.98 -21.87
C GLN A 304 10.85 41.71 -20.61
N SER A 305 11.99 42.39 -20.76
CA SER A 305 12.43 43.45 -19.85
C SER A 305 13.21 44.51 -20.64
N PRO A 306 12.63 45.69 -20.92
CA PRO A 306 13.35 46.78 -21.56
C PRO A 306 14.31 47.44 -20.56
N GLU A 307 15.56 47.68 -20.99
CA GLU A 307 16.52 48.45 -20.20
C GLU A 307 16.14 49.95 -20.18
N SER A 308 16.09 50.52 -18.99
CA SER A 308 16.15 51.96 -18.70
C SER A 308 17.43 52.20 -17.87
N ASP A 309 18.21 53.28 -18.01
CA ASP A 309 17.94 54.58 -18.63
C ASP A 309 19.27 55.35 -18.87
N GLN A 310 19.20 56.59 -19.40
CA GLN A 310 20.30 57.57 -19.63
C GLN A 310 21.19 57.27 -20.87
N ASN A 311 21.50 58.17 -21.83
CA ASN A 311 21.31 59.61 -22.09
C ASN A 311 21.51 59.84 -23.63
N THR A 312 21.21 60.94 -24.35
CA THR A 312 20.77 62.33 -24.08
C THR A 312 20.22 62.96 -25.40
N SER A 313 19.41 64.04 -25.34
CA SER A 313 19.02 64.97 -26.45
C SER A 313 18.27 64.38 -27.67
N SER A 314 17.34 65.05 -28.38
CA SER A 314 16.68 66.38 -28.27
C SER A 314 15.52 66.46 -29.29
N SER A 315 14.46 67.26 -29.01
CA SER A 315 13.41 67.75 -29.96
C SER A 315 12.56 66.71 -30.75
N SER A 316 11.32 66.96 -31.20
CA SER A 316 10.25 67.90 -30.81
C SER A 316 8.92 67.44 -31.46
N ASP A 317 7.79 68.01 -31.03
CA ASP A 317 6.51 68.14 -31.76
C ASP A 317 5.52 66.94 -31.97
N GLN A 318 4.37 67.10 -31.27
CA GLN A 318 2.99 67.19 -31.81
C GLN A 318 2.13 65.96 -32.21
N ASN A 319 1.00 65.88 -31.48
CA ASN A 319 -0.41 65.71 -31.92
C ASN A 319 -1.00 64.34 -32.35
N SER A 320 -2.19 64.07 -31.75
CA SER A 320 -3.45 63.44 -32.27
C SER A 320 -3.40 62.42 -33.42
N GLY A 321 -4.18 61.35 -33.45
CA GLY A 321 -5.31 60.94 -32.60
C GLY A 321 -6.26 59.99 -33.37
N ASP A 322 -7.26 59.42 -32.69
CA ASP A 322 -8.47 58.72 -33.19
C ASP A 322 -8.39 57.45 -34.08
N GLN A 323 -9.04 56.40 -33.55
CA GLN A 323 -10.14 55.58 -34.14
C GLN A 323 -9.95 54.64 -35.37
N ASP A 324 -10.40 53.40 -35.12
CA ASP A 324 -11.39 52.62 -35.89
C ASP A 324 -11.05 51.62 -37.04
N PHE A 325 -11.43 50.36 -36.73
CA PHE A 325 -12.11 49.32 -37.54
C PHE A 325 -11.46 48.54 -38.73
N CYS A 326 -11.79 47.23 -38.71
CA CYS A 326 -11.95 46.27 -39.82
C CYS A 326 -10.74 45.63 -40.55
N PHE A 327 -10.51 44.34 -40.25
CA PHE A 327 -10.70 43.14 -41.12
C PHE A 327 -11.05 43.33 -42.63
N PRO A 328 -10.87 42.31 -43.53
CA PRO A 328 -10.27 40.96 -43.34
C PRO A 328 -9.40 40.42 -44.54
N SER A 329 -9.03 39.13 -44.46
CA SER A 329 -8.98 38.14 -45.57
C SER A 329 -7.65 37.84 -46.32
N THR A 330 -7.30 36.53 -46.36
CA THR A 330 -6.81 35.75 -47.52
C THR A 330 -5.50 36.16 -48.25
N THR A 331 -4.63 35.30 -48.81
CA THR A 331 -4.70 33.86 -49.18
C THR A 331 -3.29 33.32 -49.52
N THR A 332 -3.07 32.02 -49.30
CA THR A 332 -2.23 31.04 -50.06
C THR A 332 -0.85 31.37 -50.68
N ASP A 333 0.03 30.39 -50.46
CA ASP A 333 0.92 29.73 -51.45
C ASP A 333 2.38 30.17 -51.71
N SER A 334 3.27 29.34 -51.17
CA SER A 334 4.18 28.44 -51.92
C SER A 334 5.36 28.96 -52.76
N SER A 335 6.53 28.52 -52.28
CA SER A 335 7.61 27.85 -53.03
C SER A 335 8.71 28.65 -53.76
N ALA A 336 9.89 28.58 -53.13
CA ALA A 336 11.17 28.08 -53.69
C ALA A 336 11.96 28.89 -54.74
N LEU A 337 13.27 29.06 -54.48
CA LEU A 337 14.42 28.48 -55.24
C LEU A 337 15.73 29.29 -55.03
N VAL A 338 16.85 28.57 -54.75
CA VAL A 338 18.19 28.68 -55.42
C VAL A 338 18.95 30.04 -55.43
N SER A 339 20.26 30.15 -55.19
CA SER A 339 21.30 29.27 -54.62
C SER A 339 22.64 30.02 -54.38
N SER A 340 23.57 29.34 -53.70
CA SER A 340 25.04 29.34 -53.94
C SER A 340 25.87 30.66 -53.96
N GLY A 341 26.87 30.72 -53.07
CA GLY A 341 28.08 31.54 -53.21
C GLY A 341 29.21 30.91 -52.38
N GLU A 342 30.35 30.59 -53.00
CA GLU A 342 31.37 29.69 -52.44
C GLU A 342 32.53 30.38 -51.69
N SER A 343 33.17 29.60 -50.80
CA SER A 343 34.62 29.51 -50.56
C SER A 343 35.48 30.78 -50.39
N GLN A 344 36.21 30.85 -49.25
CA GLN A 344 37.68 30.64 -49.29
C GLN A 344 38.27 30.28 -47.92
N ARG A 345 39.56 29.90 -47.92
CA ARG A 345 40.16 28.92 -46.98
C ARG A 345 41.65 29.26 -46.76
N LYS A 346 42.18 29.06 -45.53
CA LYS A 346 43.56 28.63 -45.15
C LYS A 346 44.44 29.52 -44.23
N TYR A 347 44.82 28.88 -43.12
CA TYR A 347 46.16 28.77 -42.47
C TYR A 347 46.94 29.98 -41.90
N ARG A 348 47.30 29.84 -40.61
CA ARG A 348 48.67 29.40 -40.24
C ARG A 348 48.71 28.64 -38.89
N HIS A 349 49.55 27.60 -38.83
CA HIS A 349 49.91 26.81 -37.64
C HIS A 349 51.05 27.46 -36.84
N ARG A 350 51.14 27.14 -35.55
CA ARG A 350 52.34 26.50 -34.97
C ARG A 350 51.94 25.62 -33.77
N ASN A 351 52.65 24.50 -33.60
CA ASN A 351 52.44 23.50 -32.55
C ASN A 351 53.22 23.93 -31.27
N ASP A 352 53.16 23.22 -30.12
CA ASP A 352 53.81 21.92 -29.88
C ASP A 352 53.13 21.10 -28.76
N GLU A 353 53.03 19.78 -28.99
CA GLU A 353 53.08 18.56 -28.11
C GLU A 353 52.67 18.66 -26.61
N GLU A 354 51.61 17.98 -26.14
CA GLU A 354 51.46 16.54 -25.79
C GLU A 354 52.11 16.13 -24.44
N ASP A 355 51.27 15.84 -23.42
CA ASP A 355 51.34 14.57 -22.64
C ASP A 355 50.09 14.32 -21.75
N ASP A 356 49.95 13.07 -21.32
CA ASP A 356 48.73 12.28 -21.12
C ASP A 356 47.98 12.32 -19.74
N LEU A 357 46.78 11.69 -19.74
CA LEU A 357 46.04 11.03 -18.61
C LEU A 357 45.19 11.78 -17.53
N GLU A 358 43.96 11.25 -17.40
CA GLU A 358 43.03 11.16 -16.24
C GLU A 358 42.80 12.35 -15.28
N ASN A 359 41.56 12.91 -15.28
CA ASN A 359 40.62 12.66 -14.15
C ASN A 359 39.17 13.20 -14.29
N ASN A 360 38.23 12.38 -13.79
CA ASN A 360 36.99 12.72 -13.07
C ASN A 360 36.08 13.89 -13.54
N ARG A 361 34.95 13.53 -14.17
CA ARG A 361 33.70 14.29 -14.04
C ARG A 361 33.20 14.25 -12.59
N ARG A 362 33.18 15.40 -11.92
CA ARG A 362 32.32 15.65 -10.76
C ARG A 362 31.36 16.78 -11.09
N ASN A 363 30.06 16.54 -10.90
CA ASN A 363 29.12 17.59 -10.53
C ASN A 363 28.11 16.97 -9.55
N LYS A 364 28.23 17.37 -8.27
CA LYS A 364 27.28 17.06 -7.20
C LYS A 364 26.33 18.24 -7.03
N GLN A 365 25.02 18.00 -7.01
CA GLN A 365 24.02 18.79 -6.28
C GLN A 365 22.76 17.91 -6.05
N PRO A 366 21.95 18.16 -5.01
CA PRO A 366 22.37 18.50 -3.64
C PRO A 366 21.59 17.72 -2.55
N ALA A 367 22.18 17.56 -1.36
CA ALA A 367 21.63 16.79 -0.25
C ALA A 367 20.59 17.56 0.61
N ILE A 368 19.58 18.17 -0.01
CA ILE A 368 18.54 18.93 0.70
C ILE A 368 17.38 18.02 1.14
N PHE A 369 16.98 17.05 0.30
CA PHE A 369 15.82 16.19 0.56
C PHE A 369 16.02 15.19 1.72
N VAL A 370 17.23 14.62 1.82
CA VAL A 370 17.60 13.68 2.90
C VAL A 370 17.42 14.32 4.29
N SER A 371 17.70 15.62 4.41
CA SER A 371 17.55 16.35 5.67
C SER A 371 16.11 16.40 6.17
N GLU A 372 15.12 16.60 5.29
CA GLU A 372 13.70 16.59 5.69
C GLU A 372 13.26 15.18 6.10
N MET A 373 13.79 14.12 5.50
CA MET A 373 13.41 12.74 5.81
C MET A 373 14.05 12.23 7.10
N GLU A 374 15.31 12.55 7.36
CA GLU A 374 15.94 12.34 8.67
C GLU A 374 15.20 13.13 9.76
N GLU A 375 14.80 14.38 9.48
CA GLU A 375 13.99 15.17 10.41
C GLU A 375 12.57 14.58 10.57
N LEU A 376 11.98 13.98 9.53
CA LEU A 376 10.66 13.34 9.60
C LEU A 376 10.70 12.07 10.46
N ALA A 377 11.79 11.31 10.38
CA ALA A 377 12.10 10.15 11.20
C ALA A 377 12.34 10.54 12.66
N VAL A 378 13.21 11.53 12.92
CA VAL A 378 13.44 12.07 14.27
C VAL A 378 12.12 12.64 14.86
N LYS A 379 11.28 13.30 14.06
CA LYS A 379 9.93 13.73 14.48
C LYS A 379 8.94 12.56 14.69
N LEU A 380 9.24 11.35 14.22
CA LEU A 380 8.48 10.13 14.55
C LEU A 380 8.93 9.50 15.89
N GLU A 381 10.08 9.90 16.43
CA GLU A 381 10.57 9.40 17.72
C GLU A 381 9.61 9.77 18.86
N HIS A 382 9.14 11.02 18.85
CA HIS A 382 8.08 11.54 19.74
C HIS A 382 6.76 10.75 19.67
N VAL A 383 6.49 10.11 18.54
CA VAL A 383 5.26 9.38 18.27
C VAL A 383 5.33 7.93 18.79
N LEU A 384 6.54 7.34 18.81
CA LEU A 384 6.75 5.92 19.13
C LEU A 384 7.33 5.64 20.52
N LEU A 385 7.93 6.63 21.18
CA LEU A 385 7.41 7.20 22.43
C LEU A 385 7.25 6.32 23.72
N VAL A 386 6.67 5.11 23.66
CA VAL A 386 5.59 4.68 24.58
C VAL A 386 5.92 4.68 26.08
N CYS A 387 7.18 4.47 26.52
CA CYS A 387 7.52 4.40 27.96
C CYS A 387 8.74 5.23 28.42
N LYS A 388 8.72 6.57 28.31
CA LYS A 388 9.50 7.41 29.25
C LYS A 388 8.83 7.40 30.64
N THR A 389 9.48 6.79 31.61
CA THR A 389 9.36 7.14 33.04
C THR A 389 10.41 8.17 33.38
N ASN A 390 10.00 9.34 33.88
CA ASN A 390 10.88 10.47 34.14
C ASN A 390 12.03 10.11 35.10
N GLN A 391 13.28 10.24 34.64
CA GLN A 391 14.40 10.68 35.48
C GLN A 391 15.31 11.73 34.81
N GLU A 392 15.22 11.95 33.48
CA GLU A 392 16.08 12.91 32.75
C GLU A 392 15.28 13.82 31.81
N GLU A 393 14.44 14.71 32.35
CA GLU A 393 13.85 15.86 31.64
C GLU A 393 13.64 17.05 32.61
N GLU A 394 14.74 17.61 33.13
CA GLU A 394 14.69 18.89 33.89
C GLU A 394 15.35 20.08 33.16
N GLU A 395 16.05 19.88 32.03
CA GLU A 395 16.82 20.95 31.38
C GLU A 395 16.13 21.65 30.18
N GLU A 396 15.11 21.06 29.53
CA GLU A 396 14.48 21.66 28.32
C GLU A 396 13.25 22.54 28.57
N ARG A 397 12.75 22.68 29.81
CA ARG A 397 11.53 23.48 30.11
C ARG A 397 11.74 24.95 30.43
N THR A 398 12.96 25.47 30.33
CA THR A 398 13.32 26.83 30.78
C THR A 398 13.09 27.95 29.75
N VAL A 399 12.69 27.66 28.51
CA VAL A 399 12.60 28.68 27.44
C VAL A 399 11.19 29.20 27.16
N ILE A 400 10.11 28.45 27.43
CA ILE A 400 8.74 28.85 27.07
C ILE A 400 7.80 28.94 28.28
N THR A 401 8.10 29.83 29.24
CA THR A 401 7.04 30.44 30.09
C THR A 401 7.49 31.74 30.78
N LYS A 402 7.35 32.88 30.10
CA LYS A 402 7.27 34.19 30.77
C LYS A 402 6.24 35.08 30.09
N GLN A 403 4.99 35.03 30.59
CA GLN A 403 4.23 36.20 31.07
C GLN A 403 2.73 35.87 31.21
N SER A 404 2.26 35.70 32.46
CA SER A 404 1.18 36.51 33.05
C SER A 404 0.80 35.93 34.42
N THR A 405 0.76 36.79 35.44
CA THR A 405 0.39 36.41 36.81
C THR A 405 -1.12 36.50 37.03
N PRO A 406 -1.76 35.51 37.68
CA PRO A 406 -3.18 35.58 38.01
C PRO A 406 -3.39 36.35 39.32
N ASN A 407 -3.94 37.56 39.24
CA ASN A 407 -4.42 38.28 40.42
C ASN A 407 -5.71 37.61 40.96
N ARG A 408 -5.68 37.17 42.22
CA ARG A 408 -6.86 36.70 42.95
C ARG A 408 -7.75 37.88 43.36
N ALA A 409 -9.04 37.84 43.02
CA ALA A 409 -10.08 38.56 43.77
C ALA A 409 -11.49 37.96 43.58
N GLY A 410 -12.26 37.92 44.68
CA GLY A 410 -13.70 38.22 44.68
C GLY A 410 -14.68 37.22 44.05
N ARG A 411 -15.21 36.30 44.86
CA ARG A 411 -16.49 35.62 44.58
C ARG A 411 -17.65 36.57 44.91
N ALA A 412 -18.41 37.04 43.93
CA ALA A 412 -19.62 37.85 44.13
C ALA A 412 -20.79 37.36 43.27
N LYS A 413 -21.99 37.27 43.86
CA LYS A 413 -23.26 37.05 43.15
C LYS A 413 -23.69 38.37 42.49
N GLY A 414 -24.09 38.34 41.23
CA GLY A 414 -24.56 39.53 40.50
C GLY A 414 -25.61 39.19 39.44
N SER A 415 -26.72 39.94 39.46
CA SER A 415 -27.94 39.78 38.66
C SER A 415 -27.74 39.64 37.14
N SER A 416 -28.70 38.97 36.51
CA SER A 416 -28.88 38.90 35.06
C SER A 416 -28.93 40.28 34.39
N ASN A 417 -28.31 40.40 33.21
CA ASN A 417 -28.76 41.35 32.18
C ASN A 417 -28.60 40.73 30.79
N LYS A 418 -29.67 40.76 29.99
CA LYS A 418 -29.68 40.26 28.60
C LYS A 418 -28.97 41.26 27.69
N SER A 419 -27.80 40.92 27.16
CA SER A 419 -27.38 41.44 25.85
C SER A 419 -27.87 40.48 24.77
N LYS A 420 -28.49 41.03 23.70
CA LYS A 420 -28.92 40.24 22.54
C LYS A 420 -27.68 39.95 21.68
N THR A 421 -27.09 38.77 21.81
CA THR A 421 -26.20 38.25 20.76
C THR A 421 -27.02 37.97 19.50
N HIS A 422 -26.52 38.40 18.34
CA HIS A 422 -27.10 38.04 17.06
C HIS A 422 -27.08 36.52 16.90
N LYS A 423 -28.26 35.91 16.72
CA LYS A 423 -28.33 34.55 16.18
C LYS A 423 -27.87 34.61 14.73
N THR A 424 -26.67 34.10 14.46
CA THR A 424 -26.36 33.56 13.14
C THR A 424 -27.35 32.42 12.87
N ASN A 425 -27.87 32.34 11.64
CA ASN A 425 -28.70 31.21 11.21
C ASN A 425 -27.79 30.00 10.97
N THR A 426 -27.34 29.35 12.05
CA THR A 426 -26.58 28.11 11.98
C THR A 426 -27.50 27.00 11.44
N VAL A 427 -27.26 26.58 10.21
CA VAL A 427 -28.03 25.52 9.55
C VAL A 427 -27.72 24.18 10.22
N ASP A 428 -28.77 23.46 10.63
CA ASP A 428 -28.63 22.13 11.23
C ASP A 428 -28.35 21.07 10.16
N LEU A 429 -27.07 20.97 9.78
CA LEU A 429 -26.56 19.97 8.84
C LEU A 429 -26.93 18.54 9.25
N ARG A 430 -26.98 18.22 10.54
CA ARG A 430 -27.37 16.88 11.04
C ARG A 430 -28.84 16.56 10.73
N SER A 431 -29.71 17.55 10.90
CA SER A 431 -31.13 17.45 10.50
C SER A 431 -31.28 17.34 9.00
N LEU A 432 -30.55 18.14 8.21
CA LEU A 432 -30.59 18.06 6.73
C LEU A 432 -30.11 16.71 6.21
N LEU A 433 -28.99 16.19 6.72
CA LEU A 433 -28.49 14.84 6.42
C LEU A 433 -29.55 13.76 6.73
N THR A 434 -30.20 13.86 7.89
CA THR A 434 -31.25 12.91 8.29
C THR A 434 -32.46 12.99 7.37
N GLN A 435 -32.90 14.20 6.99
CA GLN A 435 -34.00 14.41 6.05
C GLN A 435 -33.67 13.91 4.64
N CYS A 436 -32.43 14.12 4.18
CA CYS A 436 -31.94 13.63 2.90
C CYS A 436 -31.96 12.11 2.87
N ALA A 437 -31.36 11.46 3.87
CA ALA A 437 -31.34 10.01 3.98
C ALA A 437 -32.76 9.43 4.07
N GLN A 438 -33.70 10.11 4.75
CA GLN A 438 -35.12 9.71 4.76
C GLN A 438 -35.74 9.74 3.35
N ALA A 439 -35.50 10.80 2.57
CA ALA A 439 -35.97 10.90 1.19
C ALA A 439 -35.37 9.80 0.29
N VAL A 440 -34.08 9.50 0.45
CA VAL A 440 -33.40 8.38 -0.23
C VAL A 440 -34.02 7.04 0.16
N ALA A 441 -34.32 6.82 1.44
CA ALA A 441 -34.96 5.59 1.92
C ALA A 441 -36.42 5.42 1.44
N SER A 442 -37.11 6.52 1.14
CA SER A 442 -38.47 6.50 0.57
C SER A 442 -38.49 6.61 -0.96
N PHE A 443 -37.35 6.50 -1.63
CA PHE A 443 -37.18 6.67 -3.09
C PHE A 443 -37.67 8.02 -3.64
N ASP A 444 -37.78 9.05 -2.80
CA ASP A 444 -38.13 10.42 -3.19
C ASP A 444 -36.87 11.15 -3.71
N GLN A 445 -36.47 10.79 -4.94
CA GLN A 445 -35.26 11.32 -5.58
C GLN A 445 -35.29 12.85 -5.66
N ARG A 446 -36.44 13.46 -5.96
CA ARG A 446 -36.56 14.92 -6.06
C ARG A 446 -36.22 15.60 -4.74
N ARG A 447 -36.84 15.15 -3.64
CA ARG A 447 -36.58 15.70 -2.31
C ARG A 447 -35.17 15.39 -1.81
N ALA A 448 -34.62 14.23 -2.17
CA ALA A 448 -33.23 13.89 -1.87
C ALA A 448 -32.26 14.85 -2.58
N THR A 449 -32.42 15.07 -3.88
CA THR A 449 -31.60 16.02 -4.67
C THR A 449 -31.74 17.46 -4.16
N ASP A 450 -32.95 17.91 -3.81
CA ASP A 450 -33.15 19.24 -3.26
C ASP A 450 -32.48 19.40 -1.87
N LYS A 451 -32.49 18.34 -1.03
CA LYS A 451 -31.75 18.33 0.25
C LYS A 451 -30.24 18.23 0.07
N LEU A 452 -29.73 17.49 -0.93
CA LEU A 452 -28.30 17.46 -1.27
C LEU A 452 -27.79 18.85 -1.67
N LYS A 453 -28.55 19.61 -2.46
CA LYS A 453 -28.20 21.01 -2.79
C LYS A 453 -28.13 21.89 -1.54
N GLU A 454 -29.10 21.77 -0.63
CA GLU A 454 -29.12 22.52 0.63
C GLU A 454 -27.93 22.15 1.54
N ILE A 455 -27.57 20.86 1.63
CA ILE A 455 -26.39 20.41 2.36
C ILE A 455 -25.12 20.98 1.72
N ARG A 456 -24.96 20.85 0.39
CA ARG A 456 -23.79 21.34 -0.35
C ARG A 456 -23.58 22.85 -0.26
N ALA A 457 -24.65 23.63 -0.08
CA ALA A 457 -24.56 25.08 0.16
C ALA A 457 -23.98 25.46 1.54
N HIS A 458 -23.87 24.50 2.48
CA HIS A 458 -23.45 24.74 3.86
C HIS A 458 -22.32 23.80 4.35
N SER A 459 -22.06 22.70 3.65
CA SER A 459 -20.94 21.78 3.87
C SER A 459 -19.68 22.22 3.13
N SER A 460 -18.52 21.80 3.60
CA SER A 460 -17.23 22.03 2.93
C SER A 460 -16.26 20.92 3.32
N SER A 461 -15.51 20.37 2.36
CA SER A 461 -14.38 19.46 2.64
C SER A 461 -13.32 20.11 3.53
N ASN A 462 -13.31 21.45 3.59
CA ASN A 462 -12.31 22.24 4.31
C ASN A 462 -12.87 23.06 5.48
N GLY A 463 -14.14 22.86 5.82
CA GLY A 463 -14.79 23.54 6.96
C GLY A 463 -14.48 22.89 8.31
N ASP A 464 -15.30 23.22 9.31
CA ASP A 464 -15.32 22.50 10.59
C ASP A 464 -15.75 21.03 10.41
N GLY A 465 -15.56 20.18 11.42
CA GLY A 465 -15.84 18.76 11.37
C GLY A 465 -17.32 18.42 11.12
N THR A 466 -18.25 19.32 11.43
CA THR A 466 -19.67 19.17 11.05
C THR A 466 -19.84 19.42 9.55
N GLN A 467 -19.17 20.45 9.01
CA GLN A 467 -19.17 20.75 7.57
C GLN A 467 -18.46 19.66 6.75
N ARG A 468 -17.32 19.13 7.23
CA ARG A 468 -16.58 18.03 6.56
C ARG A 468 -17.36 16.72 6.60
N LEU A 469 -17.92 16.36 7.76
CA LEU A 469 -18.80 15.20 7.86
C LEU A 469 -19.99 15.33 6.89
N ALA A 470 -20.65 16.50 6.86
CA ALA A 470 -21.80 16.71 6.01
C ALA A 470 -21.46 16.67 4.52
N PHE A 471 -20.27 17.14 4.14
CA PHE A 471 -19.74 17.01 2.78
C PHE A 471 -19.62 15.53 2.39
N TYR A 472 -18.86 14.74 3.15
CA TYR A 472 -18.65 13.32 2.82
C TYR A 472 -19.94 12.48 2.91
N PHE A 473 -20.84 12.78 3.85
CA PHE A 473 -22.13 12.09 3.92
C PHE A 473 -23.07 12.47 2.76
N ALA A 474 -22.97 13.69 2.21
CA ALA A 474 -23.71 14.07 1.00
C ALA A 474 -23.20 13.29 -0.22
N GLU A 475 -21.88 13.17 -0.40
CA GLU A 475 -21.28 12.34 -1.46
C GLU A 475 -21.71 10.86 -1.32
N ALA A 476 -21.74 10.32 -0.10
CA ALA A 476 -22.21 8.96 0.16
C ALA A 476 -23.68 8.74 -0.21
N LEU A 477 -24.53 9.73 0.09
CA LEU A 477 -25.95 9.70 -0.25
C LEU A 477 -26.18 9.87 -1.75
N GLU A 478 -25.40 10.71 -2.45
CA GLU A 478 -25.50 10.84 -3.91
C GLU A 478 -25.06 9.56 -4.63
N ALA A 479 -23.93 8.96 -4.25
CA ALA A 479 -23.47 7.68 -4.80
C ALA A 479 -24.54 6.58 -4.65
N ARG A 480 -25.27 6.58 -3.53
CA ARG A 480 -26.42 5.68 -3.30
C ARG A 480 -27.58 5.94 -4.26
N ILE A 481 -27.89 7.21 -4.57
CA ILE A 481 -29.00 7.60 -5.46
C ILE A 481 -28.67 7.25 -6.91
N THR A 482 -27.44 7.50 -7.35
CA THR A 482 -27.02 7.29 -8.75
C THR A 482 -26.82 5.82 -9.12
N GLY A 483 -26.71 4.92 -8.14
CA GLY A 483 -26.35 3.53 -8.38
C GLY A 483 -24.86 3.36 -8.72
N ASN A 484 -24.03 4.36 -8.41
CA ASN A 484 -22.57 4.21 -8.42
C ASN A 484 -22.18 3.36 -7.19
N ILE A 485 -22.33 2.04 -7.36
CA ILE A 485 -22.13 1.03 -6.30
C ILE A 485 -20.63 0.86 -5.98
N SER A 486 -19.74 1.18 -6.92
CA SER A 486 -18.32 1.40 -6.62
C SER A 486 -18.21 2.51 -5.56
N PRO A 487 -17.67 2.24 -4.35
CA PRO A 487 -17.29 3.34 -3.47
C PRO A 487 -16.29 4.23 -4.23
N PRO A 488 -16.32 5.57 -4.12
CA PRO A 488 -15.37 6.47 -4.80
C PRO A 488 -13.98 6.48 -4.14
N VAL A 489 -13.50 5.26 -3.84
CA VAL A 489 -12.21 4.87 -3.30
C VAL A 489 -11.71 3.57 -3.96
N SER A 490 -12.57 2.79 -4.66
CA SER A 490 -12.10 1.86 -5.71
C SER A 490 -11.88 2.55 -7.05
N ASN A 491 -12.36 3.79 -7.21
CA ASN A 491 -11.70 4.81 -8.03
C ASN A 491 -11.73 6.12 -7.22
N PRO A 492 -10.60 6.64 -6.70
CA PRO A 492 -10.52 8.04 -6.32
C PRO A 492 -10.55 8.91 -7.59
N PHE A 493 -10.30 10.22 -7.43
CA PHE A 493 -10.07 11.12 -8.56
C PHE A 493 -8.98 10.55 -9.51
N PRO A 494 -9.00 10.89 -10.82
CA PRO A 494 -8.06 10.36 -11.81
C PRO A 494 -6.65 10.99 -11.68
N SER A 495 -6.01 10.74 -10.54
CA SER A 495 -4.59 10.95 -10.27
C SER A 495 -4.22 10.34 -8.91
N SER A 496 -3.09 9.63 -8.88
CA SER A 496 -2.45 8.95 -7.74
C SER A 496 -3.21 7.84 -6.99
N THR A 497 -2.63 6.64 -7.04
CA THR A 497 -2.66 5.69 -5.92
C THR A 497 -2.11 6.35 -4.66
N THR A 498 -2.70 6.10 -3.48
CA THR A 498 -2.13 6.57 -2.20
C THR A 498 -0.79 5.88 -1.98
N SER A 499 0.32 6.62 -1.99
CA SER A 499 1.66 6.08 -1.76
C SER A 499 1.86 5.61 -0.31
N MET A 500 2.87 4.78 -0.08
CA MET A 500 3.27 4.37 1.27
C MET A 500 3.76 5.57 2.09
N VAL A 501 4.47 6.52 1.47
CA VAL A 501 4.81 7.85 2.02
C VAL A 501 3.57 8.56 2.56
N ASP A 502 2.48 8.60 1.79
CA ASP A 502 1.23 9.24 2.20
C ASP A 502 0.55 8.46 3.34
N ILE A 503 0.49 7.13 3.25
CA ILE A 503 -0.03 6.27 4.34
C ILE A 503 0.79 6.46 5.64
N LEU A 504 2.11 6.62 5.55
CA LEU A 504 3.00 6.90 6.67
C LEU A 504 2.74 8.29 7.29
N LYS A 505 2.51 9.32 6.48
CA LYS A 505 2.12 10.66 6.96
C LYS A 505 0.77 10.64 7.68
N ALA A 506 -0.22 9.94 7.12
CA ALA A 506 -1.53 9.77 7.75
C ALA A 506 -1.42 8.98 9.07
N TYR A 507 -0.67 7.86 9.07
CA TYR A 507 -0.43 7.07 10.27
C TYR A 507 0.26 7.90 11.36
N LYS A 508 1.33 8.64 11.03
CA LYS A 508 2.03 9.56 11.95
C LYS A 508 1.07 10.54 12.62
N LEU A 509 0.21 11.20 11.83
CA LEU A 509 -0.78 12.12 12.36
C LEU A 509 -1.81 11.42 13.24
N PHE A 510 -2.25 10.20 12.87
CA PHE A 510 -3.17 9.41 13.70
C PHE A 510 -2.58 9.12 15.08
N VAL A 511 -1.41 8.48 15.16
CA VAL A 511 -0.84 8.05 16.45
C VAL A 511 -0.33 9.20 17.32
N HIS A 512 -0.09 10.39 16.74
CA HIS A 512 0.13 11.63 17.49
C HIS A 512 -1.17 12.18 18.12
N THR A 513 -2.28 12.14 17.38
CA THR A 513 -3.54 12.81 17.75
C THR A 513 -4.54 11.91 18.49
N CYS A 514 -4.36 10.59 18.35
CA CYS A 514 -5.29 9.56 18.79
C CYS A 514 -4.54 8.38 19.46
N PRO A 515 -4.87 7.99 20.71
CA PRO A 515 -4.14 6.96 21.46
C PRO A 515 -4.46 5.52 21.04
N ILE A 516 -5.38 5.31 20.10
CA ILE A 516 -6.06 4.02 19.93
C ILE A 516 -5.09 2.91 19.50
N TYR A 517 -4.40 3.07 18.37
CA TYR A 517 -3.41 2.08 17.91
C TYR A 517 -2.21 1.98 18.88
N VAL A 518 -1.80 3.09 19.48
CA VAL A 518 -0.67 3.11 20.43
C VAL A 518 -0.95 2.24 21.65
N THR A 519 -2.16 2.33 22.22
CA THR A 519 -2.53 1.58 23.42
C THR A 519 -2.92 0.14 23.13
N ASP A 520 -3.55 -0.13 21.98
CA ASP A 520 -3.88 -1.50 21.56
C ASP A 520 -2.62 -2.29 21.18
N TYR A 521 -1.68 -1.72 20.42
CA TYR A 521 -0.39 -2.37 20.15
C TYR A 521 0.47 -2.52 21.41
N PHE A 522 0.46 -1.54 22.32
CA PHE A 522 1.11 -1.67 23.63
C PHE A 522 0.54 -2.84 24.44
N ALA A 523 -0.79 -2.92 24.57
CA ALA A 523 -1.45 -3.97 25.33
C ALA A 523 -1.28 -5.35 24.68
N ALA A 524 -1.35 -5.44 23.35
CA ALA A 524 -1.06 -6.63 22.56
C ALA A 524 0.37 -7.11 22.80
N ASN A 525 1.36 -6.27 22.48
CA ASN A 525 2.77 -6.63 22.52
C ASN A 525 3.23 -6.97 23.94
N LYS A 526 2.74 -6.27 24.96
CA LYS A 526 3.06 -6.61 26.35
C LYS A 526 2.43 -7.94 26.79
N SER A 527 1.20 -8.24 26.38
CA SER A 527 0.57 -9.54 26.64
C SER A 527 1.29 -10.69 25.92
N ILE A 528 1.71 -10.47 24.67
CA ILE A 528 2.49 -11.43 23.89
C ILE A 528 3.90 -11.62 24.48
N TYR A 529 4.54 -10.55 24.95
CA TYR A 529 5.84 -10.63 25.62
C TYR A 529 5.76 -11.39 26.95
N GLU A 530 4.77 -11.09 27.80
CA GLU A 530 4.51 -11.81 29.06
C GLU A 530 4.31 -13.33 28.82
N LEU A 531 3.62 -13.71 27.73
CA LEU A 531 3.51 -15.10 27.29
C LEU A 531 4.85 -15.67 26.80
N ALA A 532 5.57 -14.91 25.96
CA ALA A 532 6.82 -15.32 25.34
C ALA A 532 7.98 -15.48 26.32
N MET A 533 7.89 -14.98 27.57
CA MET A 533 8.95 -15.07 28.59
C MET A 533 9.50 -16.49 28.83
N LYS A 534 8.73 -17.55 28.52
CA LYS A 534 9.14 -18.96 28.69
C LYS A 534 9.23 -19.75 27.38
N ALA A 535 8.96 -19.13 26.24
CA ALA A 535 8.91 -19.79 24.95
C ALA A 535 10.31 -19.99 24.34
N THR A 536 10.63 -21.18 23.85
CA THR A 536 11.82 -21.41 23.00
C THR A 536 11.53 -21.06 21.54
N LYS A 537 10.29 -21.30 21.10
CA LYS A 537 9.73 -20.92 19.81
C LYS A 537 8.42 -20.17 20.01
N LEU A 538 8.26 -19.04 19.33
CA LEU A 538 7.05 -18.22 19.33
C LEU A 538 6.52 -18.13 17.89
N HIS A 539 5.27 -18.55 17.66
CA HIS A 539 4.61 -18.39 16.37
C HIS A 539 3.46 -17.39 16.49
N ILE A 540 3.52 -16.31 15.71
CA ILE A 540 2.47 -15.29 15.63
C ILE A 540 1.75 -15.44 14.30
N VAL A 541 0.45 -15.73 14.33
CA VAL A 541 -0.44 -15.73 13.16
C VAL A 541 -1.22 -14.41 13.19
N ASP A 542 -0.90 -13.50 12.26
CA ASP A 542 -1.38 -12.12 12.26
C ASP A 542 -2.41 -11.87 11.15
N PHE A 543 -3.68 -11.79 11.52
CA PHE A 543 -4.80 -11.54 10.61
C PHE A 543 -4.97 -10.04 10.36
N GLY A 544 -4.42 -9.60 9.23
CA GLY A 544 -4.43 -8.22 8.74
C GLY A 544 -3.15 -7.46 9.05
N VAL A 545 -2.01 -8.10 8.81
CA VAL A 545 -0.65 -7.59 9.12
C VAL A 545 -0.32 -6.25 8.45
N LEU A 546 -0.99 -5.90 7.34
CA LEU A 546 -0.80 -4.65 6.58
C LEU A 546 0.69 -4.32 6.33
N TYR A 547 1.21 -3.31 7.03
CA TYR A 547 2.57 -2.78 6.94
C TYR A 547 3.47 -3.21 8.11
N GLY A 548 2.97 -4.05 9.03
CA GLY A 548 3.75 -4.60 10.14
C GLY A 548 4.00 -3.66 11.32
N PHE A 549 3.38 -2.47 11.37
CA PHE A 549 3.66 -1.40 12.36
C PHE A 549 3.58 -1.83 13.84
N GLN A 550 2.80 -2.86 14.18
CA GLN A 550 2.73 -3.41 15.54
C GLN A 550 4.08 -4.04 15.98
N TRP A 551 4.77 -4.71 15.07
CA TRP A 551 5.80 -5.69 15.42
C TRP A 551 7.16 -5.14 15.86
N PRO A 552 7.73 -4.05 15.28
CA PRO A 552 9.04 -3.51 15.66
C PRO A 552 9.28 -3.36 17.18
N CYS A 553 8.28 -2.90 17.93
CA CYS A 553 8.37 -2.77 19.39
C CYS A 553 8.48 -4.13 20.11
N LEU A 554 7.71 -5.14 19.69
CA LEU A 554 7.80 -6.49 20.25
C LEU A 554 9.13 -7.16 19.87
N LEU A 555 9.56 -7.03 18.61
CA LEU A 555 10.83 -7.57 18.11
C LEU A 555 12.01 -7.06 18.96
N ARG A 556 12.04 -5.76 19.26
CA ARG A 556 13.05 -5.18 20.16
C ARG A 556 12.96 -5.69 21.59
N ALA A 557 11.75 -5.85 22.14
CA ALA A 557 11.59 -6.39 23.48
C ALA A 557 12.09 -7.85 23.57
N LEU A 558 11.81 -8.66 22.53
CA LEU A 558 12.24 -10.05 22.43
C LEU A 558 13.77 -10.19 22.31
N SER A 559 14.47 -9.30 21.58
CA SER A 559 15.94 -9.35 21.52
C SER A 559 16.60 -9.03 22.87
N LYS A 560 15.99 -8.14 23.67
CA LYS A 560 16.40 -7.83 25.06
C LYS A 560 15.85 -8.83 26.11
N ARG A 561 15.21 -9.94 25.71
CA ARG A 561 14.62 -10.91 26.65
C ARG A 561 15.71 -11.67 27.43
N PRO A 562 15.55 -11.89 28.75
CA PRO A 562 16.43 -12.77 29.52
C PRO A 562 16.49 -14.17 28.91
N GLY A 563 17.71 -14.69 28.72
CA GLY A 563 17.94 -15.96 28.01
C GLY A 563 17.96 -15.85 26.47
N GLY A 564 17.91 -14.63 25.92
CA GLY A 564 17.93 -14.36 24.48
C GLY A 564 16.55 -14.45 23.81
N PRO A 565 16.41 -13.99 22.55
CA PRO A 565 15.17 -14.09 21.80
C PRO A 565 14.75 -15.55 21.54
N PRO A 566 13.44 -15.85 21.41
CA PRO A 566 12.99 -17.14 20.90
C PRO A 566 13.30 -17.24 19.40
N MET A 567 13.22 -18.45 18.83
CA MET A 567 12.95 -18.55 17.39
C MET A 567 11.56 -17.98 17.14
N LEU A 568 11.49 -16.87 16.40
CA LEU A 568 10.26 -16.18 16.07
C LEU A 568 9.81 -16.57 14.67
N ARG A 569 8.60 -17.08 14.57
CA ARG A 569 7.91 -17.30 13.31
C ARG A 569 6.71 -16.37 13.22
N VAL A 570 6.51 -15.74 12.06
CA VAL A 570 5.32 -14.93 11.80
C VAL A 570 4.64 -15.46 10.53
N THR A 571 3.35 -15.75 10.63
CA THR A 571 2.47 -15.94 9.48
C THR A 571 1.66 -14.67 9.31
N GLY A 572 2.10 -13.77 8.43
CA GLY A 572 1.40 -12.53 8.13
C GLY A 572 0.30 -12.76 7.10
N ILE A 573 -0.93 -12.40 7.45
CA ILE A 573 -2.12 -12.66 6.62
C ILE A 573 -2.74 -11.33 6.20
N GLU A 574 -3.10 -11.20 4.94
CA GLU A 574 -3.77 -10.02 4.38
C GLU A 574 -4.75 -10.40 3.26
N LEU A 575 -5.66 -9.50 2.91
CA LEU A 575 -6.49 -9.63 1.71
C LEU A 575 -5.65 -9.43 0.43
N PRO A 576 -5.97 -10.13 -0.67
CA PRO A 576 -5.33 -9.92 -1.98
C PRO A 576 -5.37 -8.44 -2.41
N GLN A 577 -4.25 -7.91 -2.88
CA GLN A 577 -4.25 -6.65 -3.61
C GLN A 577 -4.86 -6.81 -5.02
N ALA A 578 -5.42 -5.74 -5.56
CA ALA A 578 -5.82 -5.68 -6.98
C ALA A 578 -4.59 -5.66 -7.90
N GLY A 579 -4.77 -6.12 -9.14
CA GLY A 579 -3.70 -6.24 -10.12
C GLY A 579 -2.89 -7.54 -10.03
N PHE A 580 -1.73 -7.56 -10.69
CA PHE A 580 -0.99 -8.79 -11.00
C PHE A 580 -0.19 -9.41 -9.85
N ARG A 581 -0.19 -8.77 -8.68
CA ARG A 581 0.61 -9.16 -7.52
C ARG A 581 -0.17 -9.02 -6.21
N PRO A 582 -1.14 -9.93 -5.99
CA PRO A 582 -2.00 -9.87 -4.81
C PRO A 582 -1.24 -10.00 -3.48
N SER A 583 -0.06 -10.62 -3.47
CA SER A 583 0.76 -10.86 -2.27
C SER A 583 1.84 -9.79 -1.98
N ASP A 584 2.15 -8.88 -2.89
CA ASP A 584 3.32 -7.99 -2.78
C ASP A 584 3.44 -7.26 -1.44
N ARG A 585 2.35 -6.64 -0.96
CA ARG A 585 2.36 -5.87 0.29
C ARG A 585 2.71 -6.74 1.50
N VAL A 586 2.18 -7.96 1.56
CA VAL A 586 2.41 -8.86 2.69
C VAL A 586 3.79 -9.53 2.61
N GLU A 587 4.26 -9.84 1.40
CA GLU A 587 5.65 -10.25 1.17
C GLU A 587 6.64 -9.17 1.58
N GLU A 588 6.42 -7.91 1.18
CA GLU A 588 7.34 -6.82 1.51
C GLU A 588 7.33 -6.49 3.00
N THR A 589 6.18 -6.59 3.67
CA THR A 589 6.12 -6.54 5.13
C THR A 589 6.96 -7.65 5.76
N GLY A 590 6.95 -8.86 5.20
CA GLY A 590 7.85 -9.95 5.61
C GLY A 590 9.33 -9.62 5.44
N ARG A 591 9.72 -9.09 4.27
CA ARG A 591 11.11 -8.66 3.97
C ARG A 591 11.58 -7.58 4.96
N ARG A 592 10.78 -6.54 5.19
CA ARG A 592 11.09 -5.48 6.17
C ARG A 592 11.23 -6.02 7.59
N LEU A 593 10.32 -6.90 8.03
CA LEU A 593 10.42 -7.52 9.35
C LEU A 593 11.67 -8.41 9.48
N LYS A 594 12.09 -9.10 8.40
CA LYS A 594 13.34 -9.87 8.38
C LYS A 594 14.57 -8.98 8.51
N ARG A 595 14.67 -7.89 7.73
CA ARG A 595 15.77 -6.89 7.83
C ARG A 595 15.89 -6.35 9.26
N PHE A 596 14.75 -6.05 9.90
CA PHE A 596 14.70 -5.61 11.29
C PHE A 596 15.16 -6.69 12.27
N CYS A 597 14.66 -7.93 12.15
CA CYS A 597 15.07 -9.05 13.00
C CYS A 597 16.57 -9.35 12.91
N ASP A 598 17.15 -9.28 11.72
CA ASP A 598 18.59 -9.47 11.50
C ASP A 598 19.44 -8.44 12.25
N GLN A 599 19.01 -7.17 12.28
CA GLN A 599 19.70 -6.13 13.06
C GLN A 599 19.72 -6.41 14.56
N PHE A 600 18.70 -7.07 15.11
CA PHE A 600 18.59 -7.37 16.54
C PHE A 600 18.94 -8.83 16.87
N ASN A 601 19.55 -9.57 15.94
CA ASN A 601 19.89 -10.99 16.08
C ASN A 601 18.71 -11.85 16.56
N VAL A 602 17.49 -11.54 16.13
CA VAL A 602 16.29 -12.33 16.41
C VAL A 602 16.17 -13.42 15.34
N PRO A 603 16.27 -14.72 15.68
CA PRO A 603 16.08 -15.79 14.70
C PRO A 603 14.65 -15.73 14.16
N PHE A 604 14.50 -15.57 12.84
CA PHE A 604 13.22 -15.18 12.23
C PHE A 604 12.87 -15.99 10.99
N GLU A 605 11.61 -16.41 10.91
CA GLU A 605 10.95 -17.00 9.75
C GLU A 605 9.66 -16.23 9.43
N PHE A 606 9.41 -15.91 8.16
CA PHE A 606 8.18 -15.26 7.71
C PHE A 606 7.49 -16.03 6.60
N ASN A 607 6.23 -16.39 6.89
CA ASN A 607 5.27 -16.93 5.94
C ASN A 607 4.20 -15.86 5.66
N PHE A 608 3.77 -15.75 4.42
CA PHE A 608 2.73 -14.80 4.00
C PHE A 608 1.49 -15.54 3.52
N ILE A 609 0.31 -14.97 3.74
CA ILE A 609 -0.95 -15.41 3.13
C ILE A 609 -1.73 -14.18 2.63
N ALA A 610 -1.96 -14.11 1.32
CA ALA A 610 -2.79 -13.12 0.63
C ALA A 610 -4.08 -13.78 0.12
N LYS A 611 -5.09 -13.92 0.98
CA LYS A 611 -6.34 -14.65 0.71
C LYS A 611 -7.55 -13.99 1.37
N LYS A 612 -8.76 -14.32 0.88
CA LYS A 612 -9.98 -14.13 1.67
C LYS A 612 -9.90 -15.01 2.92
N TRP A 613 -10.12 -14.43 4.10
CA TRP A 613 -9.77 -15.11 5.35
C TRP A 613 -10.60 -16.37 5.61
N GLU A 614 -11.84 -16.38 5.14
CA GLU A 614 -12.75 -17.54 5.20
C GLU A 614 -12.34 -18.71 4.29
N THR A 615 -11.34 -18.53 3.40
CA THR A 615 -10.81 -19.59 2.52
C THR A 615 -9.45 -20.15 2.97
N ILE A 616 -8.91 -19.66 4.08
CA ILE A 616 -7.63 -20.12 4.64
C ILE A 616 -7.85 -21.42 5.43
N THR A 617 -7.03 -22.43 5.15
CA THR A 617 -7.05 -23.72 5.86
C THR A 617 -6.01 -23.77 6.98
N LEU A 618 -6.19 -24.68 7.95
CA LEU A 618 -5.26 -24.83 9.08
C LEU A 618 -3.86 -25.27 8.64
N ASP A 619 -3.76 -26.11 7.61
CA ASP A 619 -2.49 -26.65 7.11
C ASP A 619 -1.61 -25.54 6.51
N GLU A 620 -2.20 -24.55 5.84
CA GLU A 620 -1.50 -23.39 5.27
C GLU A 620 -0.84 -22.49 6.33
N LEU A 621 -1.33 -22.52 7.56
CA LEU A 621 -0.74 -21.79 8.68
C LEU A 621 0.53 -22.48 9.20
N MET A 622 0.78 -23.73 8.81
CA MET A 622 1.95 -24.52 9.17
C MET A 622 2.17 -24.60 10.69
N ILE A 623 1.12 -24.77 11.51
CA ILE A 623 1.24 -24.79 12.98
C ILE A 623 2.07 -26.01 13.42
N ASN A 624 3.21 -25.79 14.09
CA ASN A 624 4.09 -26.88 14.53
C ASN A 624 3.83 -27.27 15.99
N PRO A 625 3.83 -28.57 16.34
CA PRO A 625 3.76 -29.01 17.73
C PRO A 625 4.92 -28.46 18.59
N GLY A 626 4.58 -27.94 19.77
CA GLY A 626 5.56 -27.45 20.75
C GLY A 626 5.99 -25.99 20.59
N GLU A 627 5.41 -25.25 19.63
CA GLU A 627 5.55 -23.79 19.54
C GLU A 627 4.51 -23.08 20.41
N THR A 628 4.90 -21.99 21.08
CA THR A 628 3.93 -21.10 21.73
C THR A 628 3.23 -20.29 20.65
N THR A 629 1.91 -20.45 20.51
CA THR A 629 1.16 -19.91 19.37
C THR A 629 0.27 -18.75 19.76
N VAL A 630 0.33 -17.64 19.02
CA VAL A 630 -0.50 -16.46 19.17
C VAL A 630 -1.32 -16.24 17.91
N VAL A 631 -2.61 -15.95 18.07
CA VAL A 631 -3.43 -15.34 17.00
C VAL A 631 -3.59 -13.86 17.33
N ASN A 632 -3.26 -12.99 16.37
CA ASN A 632 -3.43 -11.53 16.48
C ASN A 632 -4.44 -11.08 15.43
N CYS A 633 -5.43 -10.27 15.82
CA CYS A 633 -6.35 -9.63 14.88
C CYS A 633 -6.84 -8.29 15.46
N ILE A 634 -6.36 -7.18 14.88
CA ILE A 634 -6.53 -5.83 15.43
C ILE A 634 -7.01 -4.87 14.33
N HIS A 635 -8.25 -4.38 14.44
CA HIS A 635 -8.92 -3.40 13.56
C HIS A 635 -9.21 -3.86 12.11
N ARG A 636 -9.54 -5.14 11.93
CA ARG A 636 -9.61 -5.78 10.59
C ARG A 636 -10.78 -6.75 10.41
N LEU A 637 -11.26 -7.41 11.46
CA LEU A 637 -12.31 -8.44 11.35
C LEU A 637 -13.68 -7.83 10.99
N GLN A 638 -13.84 -6.51 11.20
CA GLN A 638 -14.99 -5.76 10.70
C GLN A 638 -15.14 -5.76 9.16
N TYR A 639 -14.09 -6.09 8.40
CA TYR A 639 -14.13 -6.15 6.93
C TYR A 639 -14.51 -7.54 6.39
N THR A 640 -14.44 -8.58 7.22
CA THR A 640 -14.91 -9.92 6.86
C THR A 640 -16.45 -9.94 6.80
N PRO A 641 -17.09 -10.49 5.75
CA PRO A 641 -18.54 -10.55 5.65
C PRO A 641 -19.20 -11.32 6.79
N ASP A 642 -20.44 -10.93 7.10
CA ASP A 642 -21.27 -11.48 8.18
C ASP A 642 -22.47 -12.26 7.61
N GLU A 643 -23.37 -12.70 8.49
CA GLU A 643 -24.62 -13.39 8.16
C GLU A 643 -25.58 -12.63 7.21
N THR A 644 -25.35 -11.34 6.95
CA THR A 644 -26.15 -10.57 5.96
C THR A 644 -25.69 -10.76 4.51
N VAL A 645 -24.55 -11.44 4.29
CA VAL A 645 -24.03 -11.80 2.96
C VAL A 645 -24.13 -13.30 2.69
N SER A 646 -23.85 -14.15 3.69
CA SER A 646 -23.96 -15.60 3.58
C SER A 646 -24.40 -16.20 4.91
N LEU A 647 -25.32 -17.18 4.87
CA LEU A 647 -25.90 -17.81 6.06
C LEU A 647 -24.86 -18.44 6.99
N ASP A 648 -23.78 -18.99 6.42
CA ASP A 648 -22.69 -19.62 7.18
C ASP A 648 -21.73 -18.63 7.84
N SER A 649 -21.89 -17.32 7.57
CA SER A 649 -21.12 -16.21 8.15
C SER A 649 -19.59 -16.38 8.02
N PRO A 650 -18.96 -15.83 6.96
CA PRO A 650 -17.49 -15.87 6.77
C PRO A 650 -16.69 -15.45 8.00
N ARG A 651 -17.19 -14.45 8.74
CA ARG A 651 -16.68 -14.00 10.05
C ARG A 651 -16.66 -15.10 11.12
N ASP A 652 -17.69 -15.94 11.19
CA ASP A 652 -17.73 -17.06 12.12
C ASP A 652 -16.86 -18.24 11.66
N THR A 653 -16.70 -18.45 10.34
CA THR A 653 -15.71 -19.38 9.76
C THR A 653 -14.28 -18.99 10.15
N VAL A 654 -13.94 -17.69 10.09
CA VAL A 654 -12.63 -17.18 10.53
C VAL A 654 -12.43 -17.38 12.04
N LEU A 655 -13.42 -17.08 12.88
CA LEU A 655 -13.35 -17.34 14.33
C LEU A 655 -13.23 -18.85 14.65
N LYS A 656 -13.83 -19.72 13.84
CA LYS A 656 -13.62 -21.17 13.93
C LYS A 656 -12.18 -21.55 13.58
N LEU A 657 -11.61 -21.01 12.50
CA LEU A 657 -10.19 -21.21 12.18
C LEU A 657 -9.29 -20.77 13.34
N PHE A 658 -9.57 -19.62 13.99
CA PHE A 658 -8.83 -19.20 15.19
C PHE A 658 -8.93 -20.23 16.31
N ARG A 659 -10.10 -20.86 16.49
CA ARG A 659 -10.28 -21.93 17.49
C ARG A 659 -9.53 -23.21 17.11
N ASP A 660 -9.48 -23.54 15.83
CA ASP A 660 -8.83 -24.75 15.31
C ASP A 660 -7.29 -24.63 15.34
N ILE A 661 -6.72 -23.42 15.20
CA ILE A 661 -5.31 -23.10 15.54
C ILE A 661 -5.00 -23.44 17.01
N ASN A 662 -6.00 -23.34 17.90
CA ASN A 662 -5.89 -23.59 19.34
C ASN A 662 -4.71 -22.82 20.02
N PRO A 663 -4.64 -21.48 19.88
CA PRO A 663 -3.49 -20.69 20.34
C PRO A 663 -3.41 -20.59 21.88
N ASP A 664 -2.20 -20.34 22.40
CA ASP A 664 -1.97 -20.01 23.81
C ASP A 664 -2.54 -18.64 24.21
N LEU A 665 -2.69 -17.75 23.23
CA LEU A 665 -3.28 -16.42 23.35
C LEU A 665 -3.90 -15.99 22.02
N PHE A 666 -5.16 -15.54 22.06
CA PHE A 666 -5.81 -14.80 20.97
C PHE A 666 -5.98 -13.34 21.40
N VAL A 667 -5.33 -12.42 20.69
CA VAL A 667 -5.42 -10.96 20.89
C VAL A 667 -6.42 -10.39 19.90
N PHE A 668 -7.40 -9.64 20.40
CA PHE A 668 -8.47 -9.08 19.59
C PHE A 668 -8.77 -7.63 19.96
N ALA A 669 -8.73 -6.73 18.98
CA ALA A 669 -9.18 -5.34 19.16
C ALA A 669 -9.95 -4.86 17.93
N GLU A 670 -11.04 -4.12 18.14
CA GLU A 670 -11.92 -3.72 17.04
C GLU A 670 -12.70 -2.43 17.38
N ILE A 671 -13.19 -1.76 16.33
CA ILE A 671 -14.06 -0.59 16.48
C ILE A 671 -15.43 -1.01 17.06
N ASN A 672 -15.95 -0.19 17.98
CA ASN A 672 -17.23 -0.41 18.66
C ASN A 672 -18.36 0.32 17.92
N GLY A 673 -18.89 -0.33 16.86
CA GLY A 673 -19.91 0.23 15.98
C GLY A 673 -21.31 -0.37 16.18
N MET A 674 -22.35 0.47 16.10
CA MET A 674 -23.77 0.06 16.08
C MET A 674 -24.42 0.17 14.68
N TYR A 675 -23.62 0.53 13.67
CA TYR A 675 -24.11 0.94 12.34
C TYR A 675 -24.04 -0.16 11.26
N ASN A 676 -24.01 -1.44 11.65
CA ASN A 676 -24.11 -2.59 10.73
C ASN A 676 -25.53 -3.19 10.61
N SER A 677 -26.57 -2.45 11.01
CA SER A 677 -27.97 -2.87 10.87
C SER A 677 -28.34 -3.23 9.41
N PRO A 678 -29.19 -4.24 9.15
CA PRO A 678 -29.70 -4.47 7.79
C PRO A 678 -30.57 -3.30 7.29
N PHE A 679 -31.14 -2.49 8.19
CA PHE A 679 -32.01 -1.37 7.83
C PHE A 679 -31.21 -0.07 7.64
N PHE A 680 -31.18 0.44 6.41
CA PHE A 680 -30.43 1.65 6.01
C PHE A 680 -30.64 2.84 6.96
N MET A 681 -31.87 3.17 7.35
CA MET A 681 -32.14 4.33 8.20
C MET A 681 -31.63 4.19 9.63
N THR A 682 -31.55 2.95 10.14
CA THR A 682 -30.91 2.65 11.42
C THR A 682 -29.40 2.77 11.29
N ARG A 683 -28.79 2.18 10.24
CA ARG A 683 -27.34 2.37 9.98
C ARG A 683 -26.97 3.83 9.87
N PHE A 684 -27.69 4.61 9.05
CA PHE A 684 -27.36 5.99 8.75
C PHE A 684 -27.33 6.86 10.01
N ARG A 685 -28.30 6.71 10.91
CA ARG A 685 -28.34 7.47 12.18
C ARG A 685 -27.19 7.08 13.12
N GLU A 686 -26.89 5.79 13.23
CA GLU A 686 -25.80 5.31 14.07
C GLU A 686 -24.42 5.68 13.49
N ALA A 687 -24.26 5.64 12.17
CA ALA A 687 -23.06 6.08 11.46
C ALA A 687 -22.86 7.59 11.60
N LEU A 688 -23.90 8.39 11.32
CA LEU A 688 -23.90 9.84 11.53
C LEU A 688 -23.51 10.17 12.96
N PHE A 689 -24.08 9.48 13.95
CA PHE A 689 -23.70 9.68 15.34
C PHE A 689 -22.26 9.26 15.62
N HIS A 690 -21.78 8.12 15.11
CA HIS A 690 -20.41 7.62 15.32
C HIS A 690 -19.36 8.54 14.69
N TYR A 691 -19.45 8.80 13.38
CA TYR A 691 -18.50 9.67 12.69
C TYR A 691 -18.55 11.12 13.21
N SER A 692 -19.70 11.62 13.71
CA SER A 692 -19.73 12.93 14.41
C SER A 692 -18.77 12.97 15.59
N SER A 693 -18.59 11.87 16.32
CA SER A 693 -17.62 11.80 17.43
C SER A 693 -16.17 11.74 16.94
N LEU A 694 -15.90 11.19 15.76
CA LEU A 694 -14.54 11.11 15.19
C LEU A 694 -14.11 12.43 14.54
N PHE A 695 -15.03 13.13 13.85
CA PHE A 695 -14.78 14.47 13.33
C PHE A 695 -14.63 15.50 14.46
N ASP A 696 -15.46 15.45 15.51
CA ASP A 696 -15.28 16.26 16.74
C ASP A 696 -13.96 15.96 17.47
N MET A 697 -13.53 14.69 17.49
CA MET A 697 -12.24 14.30 18.03
C MET A 697 -11.09 14.95 17.25
N PHE A 698 -11.05 14.77 15.92
CA PHE A 698 -9.98 15.34 15.10
C PHE A 698 -9.99 16.88 15.06
N ASP A 699 -11.16 17.53 15.06
CA ASP A 699 -11.26 18.99 15.26
C ASP A 699 -10.68 19.45 16.60
N THR A 700 -10.81 18.63 17.65
CA THR A 700 -10.33 18.96 19.00
C THR A 700 -8.85 18.62 19.18
N THR A 701 -8.25 17.75 18.38
CA THR A 701 -6.87 17.26 18.57
C THR A 701 -5.88 17.66 17.48
N ILE A 702 -6.34 18.14 16.33
CA ILE A 702 -5.50 18.59 15.21
C ILE A 702 -5.56 20.11 15.16
N HIS A 703 -4.42 20.77 15.36
CA HIS A 703 -4.35 22.21 15.63
C HIS A 703 -3.48 23.02 14.66
N ALA A 704 -2.63 22.38 13.84
CA ALA A 704 -1.69 23.07 12.97
C ALA A 704 -2.22 23.25 11.54
N GLU A 705 -2.02 24.43 10.96
CA GLU A 705 -2.38 24.73 9.57
C GLU A 705 -1.54 23.89 8.58
N ASP A 706 -0.27 23.62 8.90
CA ASP A 706 0.64 22.78 8.09
C ASP A 706 0.23 21.30 8.02
N GLU A 707 -0.61 20.82 8.97
CA GLU A 707 -1.10 19.44 8.98
C GLU A 707 -2.30 19.23 8.06
N TYR A 708 -2.81 20.27 7.39
CA TYR A 708 -4.05 20.24 6.63
C TYR A 708 -4.12 19.12 5.58
N LYS A 709 -3.05 18.95 4.79
CA LYS A 709 -2.96 17.88 3.76
C LYS A 709 -2.97 16.49 4.41
N ASN A 710 -2.24 16.33 5.51
CA ASN A 710 -2.18 15.07 6.27
C ASN A 710 -3.52 14.75 6.95
N ARG A 711 -4.27 15.77 7.43
CA ARG A 711 -5.62 15.59 7.99
C ARG A 711 -6.61 15.13 6.92
N SER A 712 -6.65 15.80 5.76
CA SER A 712 -7.56 15.39 4.68
C SER A 712 -7.30 13.94 4.25
N LEU A 713 -6.04 13.52 4.22
CA LEU A 713 -5.63 12.16 3.92
C LEU A 713 -6.04 11.18 5.04
N LEU A 714 -5.77 11.53 6.31
CA LEU A 714 -6.18 10.78 7.49
C LEU A 714 -7.70 10.52 7.52
N GLU A 715 -8.48 11.58 7.35
CA GLU A 715 -9.94 11.53 7.29
C GLU A 715 -10.39 10.64 6.13
N ARG A 716 -9.78 10.77 4.95
CA ARG A 716 -10.08 9.94 3.76
C ARG A 716 -9.87 8.44 4.03
N GLU A 717 -8.67 8.06 4.46
CA GLU A 717 -8.23 6.67 4.55
C GLU A 717 -8.80 5.92 5.77
N LEU A 718 -9.03 6.60 6.90
CA LEU A 718 -9.50 5.97 8.15
C LEU A 718 -10.98 6.20 8.46
N LEU A 719 -11.59 7.31 8.03
CA LEU A 719 -13.00 7.62 8.36
C LEU A 719 -13.92 7.49 7.16
N VAL A 720 -13.62 8.26 6.11
CA VAL A 720 -14.53 8.49 4.98
C VAL A 720 -14.72 7.20 4.21
N ARG A 721 -13.66 6.46 3.89
CA ARG A 721 -13.76 5.18 3.15
C ARG A 721 -14.78 4.21 3.76
N ASP A 722 -14.73 4.04 5.08
CA ASP A 722 -15.64 3.15 5.81
C ASP A 722 -17.04 3.76 5.97
N ALA A 723 -17.16 5.08 6.16
CA ALA A 723 -18.43 5.79 6.20
C ALA A 723 -19.20 5.71 4.86
N MET A 724 -18.49 5.91 3.74
CA MET A 724 -19.01 5.77 2.38
C MET A 724 -19.58 4.35 2.20
N SER A 725 -18.77 3.32 2.46
CA SER A 725 -19.18 1.90 2.40
C SER A 725 -20.49 1.62 3.15
N VAL A 726 -20.60 2.10 4.38
CA VAL A 726 -21.79 1.91 5.24
C VAL A 726 -23.05 2.58 4.67
N ILE A 727 -22.90 3.71 3.97
CA ILE A 727 -24.03 4.54 3.50
C ILE A 727 -24.40 4.22 2.05
N SER A 728 -23.44 4.18 1.12
CA SER A 728 -23.71 3.96 -0.31
C SER A 728 -24.01 2.51 -0.65
N CYS A 729 -23.31 1.55 -0.04
CA CYS A 729 -23.35 0.15 -0.45
C CYS A 729 -24.37 -0.70 0.33
N GLU A 730 -24.75 -1.84 -0.28
CA GLU A 730 -25.54 -2.92 0.32
C GLU A 730 -25.01 -4.28 -0.18
N GLY A 731 -25.56 -5.39 0.33
CA GLY A 731 -25.18 -6.73 -0.13
C GLY A 731 -23.69 -6.99 0.08
N ALA A 732 -23.04 -7.69 -0.85
CA ALA A 732 -21.61 -7.98 -0.79
C ALA A 732 -20.71 -6.74 -0.92
N GLU A 733 -21.17 -5.70 -1.61
CA GLU A 733 -20.42 -4.47 -1.92
C GLU A 733 -20.15 -3.60 -0.69
N ARG A 734 -20.96 -3.76 0.37
CA ARG A 734 -20.69 -3.15 1.68
C ARG A 734 -19.61 -3.95 2.42
N PHE A 735 -18.36 -3.51 2.34
CA PHE A 735 -17.25 -4.17 3.04
C PHE A 735 -17.18 -3.82 4.55
N ALA A 736 -17.50 -2.58 4.96
CA ALA A 736 -17.39 -2.15 6.36
C ALA A 736 -18.58 -2.60 7.21
N ARG A 737 -18.35 -3.49 8.18
CA ARG A 737 -19.38 -4.18 8.98
C ARG A 737 -19.03 -4.24 10.48
N PRO A 738 -18.95 -3.09 11.17
CA PRO A 738 -18.55 -3.06 12.56
C PRO A 738 -19.65 -3.54 13.51
N GLU A 739 -19.23 -4.17 14.59
CA GLU A 739 -20.09 -4.64 15.68
C GLU A 739 -19.66 -4.03 17.01
N THR A 740 -20.55 -4.04 17.99
CA THR A 740 -20.17 -3.65 19.35
C THR A 740 -19.29 -4.71 19.99
N TYR A 741 -18.43 -4.32 20.94
CA TYR A 741 -17.61 -5.28 21.70
C TYR A 741 -18.45 -6.35 22.42
N LYS A 742 -19.72 -6.04 22.74
CA LYS A 742 -20.67 -7.00 23.33
C LYS A 742 -21.13 -8.07 22.34
N GLN A 743 -21.31 -7.72 21.06
CA GLN A 743 -21.60 -8.70 20.00
C GLN A 743 -20.37 -9.55 19.69
N TRP A 744 -19.18 -8.92 19.56
CA TRP A 744 -17.91 -9.64 19.41
C TRP A 744 -17.67 -10.62 20.56
N ARG A 745 -17.90 -10.21 21.82
CA ARG A 745 -17.86 -11.10 22.99
C ARG A 745 -18.74 -12.32 22.81
N VAL A 746 -19.97 -12.17 22.31
CA VAL A 746 -20.88 -13.32 22.07
C VAL A 746 -20.34 -14.23 20.97
N ARG A 747 -19.84 -13.68 19.85
CA ARG A 747 -19.24 -14.48 18.76
C ARG A 747 -18.02 -15.26 19.22
N ILE A 748 -17.09 -14.61 19.92
CA ILE A 748 -15.83 -15.22 20.38
C ILE A 748 -16.09 -16.31 21.44
N LEU A 749 -17.04 -16.08 22.37
CA LEU A 749 -17.50 -17.12 23.31
C LEU A 749 -18.13 -18.31 22.57
N ARG A 750 -19.00 -18.05 21.58
CA ARG A 750 -19.64 -19.09 20.75
C ARG A 750 -18.62 -19.89 19.93
N ALA A 751 -17.54 -19.26 19.48
CA ALA A 751 -16.42 -19.93 18.82
C ALA A 751 -15.55 -20.79 19.76
N GLY A 752 -15.91 -20.91 21.05
CA GLY A 752 -15.23 -21.81 21.99
C GLY A 752 -13.99 -21.22 22.64
N PHE A 753 -13.94 -19.90 22.82
CA PHE A 753 -12.93 -19.21 23.63
C PHE A 753 -13.48 -18.80 25.01
N LYS A 754 -12.57 -18.58 25.96
CA LYS A 754 -12.80 -17.94 27.27
C LYS A 754 -11.95 -16.67 27.40
N PRO A 755 -12.42 -15.60 28.08
CA PRO A 755 -11.64 -14.39 28.26
C PRO A 755 -10.33 -14.66 29.00
N ALA A 756 -9.26 -13.99 28.59
CA ALA A 756 -8.00 -13.94 29.29
C ALA A 756 -7.83 -12.57 29.96
N THR A 757 -7.51 -12.58 31.25
CA THR A 757 -7.39 -11.35 32.05
C THR A 757 -6.19 -10.52 31.59
N ILE A 758 -6.45 -9.31 31.06
CA ILE A 758 -5.41 -8.31 30.82
C ILE A 758 -4.79 -7.91 32.17
N SER A 759 -3.45 -7.87 32.26
CA SER A 759 -2.79 -7.60 33.53
C SER A 759 -3.14 -6.20 34.06
N LYS A 760 -3.37 -6.07 35.38
CA LYS A 760 -3.68 -4.78 36.00
C LYS A 760 -2.57 -3.73 35.75
N GLN A 761 -1.35 -4.19 35.54
CA GLN A 761 -0.20 -3.36 35.23
C GLN A 761 -0.25 -2.83 33.78
N ILE A 762 -0.60 -3.67 32.79
CA ILE A 762 -0.89 -3.21 31.42
C ILE A 762 -1.98 -2.13 31.44
N MET A 763 -3.10 -2.38 32.12
CA MET A 763 -4.22 -1.42 32.22
C MET A 763 -3.81 -0.09 32.88
N LYS A 764 -2.92 -0.13 33.89
CA LYS A 764 -2.41 1.07 34.58
C LYS A 764 -1.50 1.87 33.66
N GLU A 765 -0.55 1.21 32.99
CA GLU A 765 0.39 1.86 32.06
C GLU A 765 -0.33 2.45 30.85
N ALA A 766 -1.30 1.73 30.26
CA ALA A 766 -2.13 2.26 29.16
C ALA A 766 -2.86 3.55 29.56
N LYS A 767 -3.51 3.56 30.75
CA LYS A 767 -4.13 4.78 31.30
C LYS A 767 -3.12 5.91 31.53
N GLU A 768 -1.89 5.59 31.93
CA GLU A 768 -0.83 6.58 32.15
C GLU A 768 -0.29 7.16 30.83
N ILE A 769 -0.14 6.35 29.78
CA ILE A 769 0.22 6.77 28.43
C ILE A 769 -0.80 7.80 27.90
N VAL A 770 -2.10 7.47 27.97
CA VAL A 770 -3.17 8.38 27.54
C VAL A 770 -3.12 9.69 28.33
N ARG A 771 -3.12 9.61 29.67
CA ARG A 771 -3.14 10.77 30.57
C ARG A 771 -1.93 11.71 30.42
N LYS A 772 -0.78 11.20 29.98
CA LYS A 772 0.45 12.00 29.84
C LYS A 772 0.56 12.73 28.49
N ARG A 773 -0.07 12.22 27.43
CA ARG A 773 0.27 12.62 26.04
C ARG A 773 -0.91 13.09 25.20
N TYR A 774 -2.11 12.62 25.51
CA TYR A 774 -3.28 12.85 24.68
C TYR A 774 -4.27 13.79 25.37
N HIS A 775 -5.18 14.34 24.59
CA HIS A 775 -6.20 15.26 25.10
C HIS A 775 -7.03 14.62 26.23
N ARG A 776 -7.36 15.40 27.26
CA ARG A 776 -8.00 14.94 28.51
C ARG A 776 -9.36 14.24 28.34
N ASP A 777 -10.01 14.44 27.20
CA ASP A 777 -11.31 13.85 26.88
C ASP A 777 -11.18 12.40 26.37
N PHE A 778 -9.96 11.90 26.12
CA PHE A 778 -9.69 10.48 25.93
C PHE A 778 -9.75 9.73 27.26
N VAL A 779 -10.43 8.58 27.26
CA VAL A 779 -10.66 7.75 28.45
C VAL A 779 -10.34 6.28 28.11
N ILE A 780 -9.60 5.63 29.01
CA ILE A 780 -9.51 4.17 29.05
C ILE A 780 -10.26 3.65 30.27
N ASP A 781 -11.20 2.74 30.03
CA ASP A 781 -11.99 2.05 31.04
C ASP A 781 -11.91 0.52 30.88
N SER A 782 -12.61 -0.24 31.73
CA SER A 782 -12.62 -1.70 31.70
C SER A 782 -14.01 -2.30 31.91
N ASP A 783 -14.43 -3.20 31.02
CA ASP A 783 -15.65 -4.01 31.18
C ASP A 783 -15.37 -5.49 30.89
N ASN A 784 -15.62 -6.39 31.84
CA ASN A 784 -15.58 -7.84 31.63
C ASN A 784 -14.31 -8.36 30.88
N ASN A 785 -13.12 -7.92 31.32
CA ASN A 785 -11.79 -8.16 30.70
C ASN A 785 -11.52 -7.49 29.35
N TRP A 786 -12.40 -6.59 28.89
CA TRP A 786 -12.09 -5.67 27.80
C TRP A 786 -11.45 -4.39 28.34
N MET A 787 -10.45 -3.89 27.63
CA MET A 787 -9.99 -2.50 27.71
C MET A 787 -10.85 -1.67 26.75
N LEU A 788 -11.64 -0.73 27.29
CA LEU A 788 -12.51 0.13 26.48
C LEU A 788 -11.83 1.48 26.27
N GLN A 789 -11.78 1.93 25.03
CA GLN A 789 -11.20 3.22 24.65
C GLN A 789 -12.29 4.18 24.18
N GLY A 790 -12.25 5.43 24.64
CA GLY A 790 -13.31 6.39 24.35
C GLY A 790 -12.91 7.85 24.32
N TRP A 791 -13.84 8.66 23.82
CA TRP A 791 -13.73 10.11 23.63
C TRP A 791 -15.00 10.78 24.17
N LYS A 792 -14.86 11.84 24.99
CA LYS A 792 -15.97 12.61 25.59
C LYS A 792 -17.08 11.71 26.20
N GLY A 793 -16.67 10.61 26.84
CA GLY A 793 -17.57 9.64 27.49
C GLY A 793 -18.18 8.56 26.58
N ARG A 794 -17.86 8.55 25.27
CA ARG A 794 -18.29 7.50 24.34
C ARG A 794 -17.19 6.46 24.11
N VAL A 795 -17.52 5.17 24.21
CA VAL A 795 -16.64 4.07 23.80
C VAL A 795 -16.59 3.97 22.27
N ILE A 796 -15.39 4.09 21.70
CA ILE A 796 -15.14 4.05 20.24
C ILE A 796 -14.43 2.75 19.84
N TYR A 797 -13.49 2.24 20.65
CA TYR A 797 -12.77 0.99 20.39
C TYR A 797 -12.72 0.11 21.63
N ALA A 798 -12.49 -1.19 21.43
CA ALA A 798 -12.36 -2.14 22.52
C ALA A 798 -11.31 -3.22 22.20
N PHE A 799 -10.45 -3.49 23.17
CA PHE A 799 -9.37 -4.48 23.13
C PHE A 799 -9.61 -5.59 24.16
N SER A 800 -9.21 -6.82 23.83
CA SER A 800 -9.38 -7.99 24.68
C SER A 800 -8.36 -9.09 24.38
N CYS A 801 -8.13 -9.96 25.35
CA CYS A 801 -7.36 -11.18 25.19
C CYS A 801 -8.23 -12.41 25.49
N TRP A 802 -7.93 -13.52 24.84
CA TRP A 802 -8.71 -14.76 24.87
C TRP A 802 -7.82 -15.99 24.91
N LYS A 803 -8.36 -17.10 25.41
CA LYS A 803 -7.76 -18.44 25.32
C LYS A 803 -8.80 -19.47 24.88
N PRO A 804 -8.41 -20.56 24.22
CA PRO A 804 -9.28 -21.69 23.98
C PRO A 804 -10.00 -22.15 25.25
N ALA A 805 -11.32 -22.36 25.17
CA ALA A 805 -12.04 -23.08 26.21
C ALA A 805 -11.67 -24.56 26.16
N GLU A 806 -11.60 -25.20 27.32
CA GLU A 806 -11.34 -26.64 27.43
C GLU A 806 -12.46 -27.43 26.73
N LYS A 807 -12.09 -28.41 25.91
CA LYS A 807 -13.06 -29.35 25.33
C LYS A 807 -13.52 -30.27 26.46
N PHE A 808 -14.81 -30.23 26.83
CA PHE A 808 -15.39 -31.20 27.74
C PHE A 808 -15.32 -32.59 27.13
N THR A 809 -14.35 -33.40 27.55
CA THR A 809 -14.28 -34.82 27.23
C THR A 809 -15.26 -35.57 28.14
N ASN A 810 -16.38 -36.01 27.58
CA ASN A 810 -17.33 -36.91 28.27
C ASN A 810 -16.73 -38.32 28.43
N ASN A 811 -15.74 -38.45 29.33
CA ASN A 811 -15.07 -39.70 29.65
C ASN A 811 -15.64 -40.41 30.90
N ASN A 812 -16.81 -39.99 31.40
CA ASN A 812 -17.46 -40.58 32.59
C ASN A 812 -18.97 -40.80 32.39
N LEU A 813 -19.34 -41.59 31.39
CA LEU A 813 -20.66 -42.24 31.30
C LEU A 813 -20.50 -43.73 30.96
N ASN A 814 -19.92 -44.47 31.91
CA ASN A 814 -20.13 -45.91 32.06
C ASN A 814 -20.78 -46.13 33.44
N ILE A 815 -22.10 -46.37 33.44
CA ILE A 815 -22.87 -47.02 34.52
C ILE A 815 -23.62 -48.16 33.84
#